data_AF-A0A7J4NFT4-F1
#
_entry.id   AF-A0A7J4NFT4-F1
#
_cell.length_a   1.000
_cell.length_b   1.000
_cell.length_c   1.000
_cell.angle_alpha   90.00
_cell.angle_beta   90.00
_cell.angle_gamma   90.00
#
_symmetry.space_group_name_H-M   'P 1'
#
loop_
_entity.id
_entity.type
_entity.pdbx_description
1 polymer ?
#
loop_
_entity_poly.entity_id
_entity_poly.type
_entity_poly.pdbx_seq_one_letter_code
_entity_poly.pdbx_strand_id
1 'polypeptide(L)'
;DINHTYRGDLDIVLVSPSGTESWLAEGHSDGGNHYSNWLFNTVQNWGESSLGEWVLKVRDTSSGDNGTLNTWEVIFHGIDVDLDHDNDGLSDENETLVWGTNPYDYDSDDDGLSDYDEVITYGTNPLSADSDVDGLTDEQEINLIGTDPLDSDSDDDGLSDSIEVTYWGTDPLVYDPDADSDLFYHFQDCNDNNPNVNPGAYESLDGIDNNCDDYIDEGYNFTDRDNDGLKDWPEYHIYGTEYLDEDTDDDGLTDGEEILTHGSDPLSYDVDNDNDGYQWFLDCDDDDPYRNPALPELLDGSDNDCDLVIDQGFWDLDTDFDGLDDYDEFHNTSTDPYDGDTDDDGLPDGNEVNVHGSNPLWADPDDDSDGWYWFQDCQDDDSERAPYQPEALDGKDNDCDDIIDEDYYDLDSDSDGLYDYDEYHNIATDPNLFDSDGDGLGDGHEIMTTKSDPLTYDFDRDEDGFYAFEDCQDLVETINPDADEIWNGWDDDCNDIIDDENAINRELIIGSNPARSGLGHWDAVNRSFAVNLNGIPLEISKDIIWEMEGVNLSDYVTNDGQRLWLEIIDCESRDLELEKILCEQGDGMRYLNATIIDSGVETKLQWIIGVEVYVEPPTFTESLISFFGSAVGIIIILILIITIVGGVAFGAFRINQNKRIADAYREFKINLRPKGDTPEHRSVELPSAPDLGYLSLYQNEEDEPILVTASAVTKSSDDPPLLVTATAVSKSLDEEE
;
A
#
# COMPACT_ATOMS: atom_id res chain seq x y z
N ASP A 1 -97.87 -74.05 -28.37
CA ASP A 1 -98.66 -74.86 -27.42
C ASP A 1 -100.16 -74.65 -27.64
N ILE A 2 -100.94 -75.72 -27.87
CA ILE A 2 -102.39 -75.65 -28.10
C ILE A 2 -103.14 -76.66 -27.23
N ASN A 3 -104.06 -76.18 -26.39
CA ASN A 3 -105.01 -77.01 -25.65
C ASN A 3 -106.31 -77.16 -26.44
N HIS A 4 -106.57 -78.32 -27.06
CA HIS A 4 -107.84 -78.64 -27.74
C HIS A 4 -108.42 -79.98 -27.27
N THR A 5 -109.76 -80.15 -27.22
CA THR A 5 -110.39 -81.41 -26.76
C THR A 5 -109.94 -82.61 -27.59
N TYR A 6 -110.10 -82.52 -28.91
CA TYR A 6 -109.60 -83.49 -29.88
C TYR A 6 -108.69 -82.74 -30.85
N ARG A 7 -107.40 -83.08 -30.90
CA ARG A 7 -106.43 -82.38 -31.76
C ARG A 7 -106.54 -82.77 -33.22
N GLY A 8 -107.16 -83.93 -33.50
CA GLY A 8 -107.37 -84.43 -34.85
C GLY A 8 -108.33 -83.58 -35.68
N ASP A 9 -109.21 -82.80 -35.05
CA ASP A 9 -110.13 -81.91 -35.76
C ASP A 9 -109.50 -80.57 -36.16
N LEU A 10 -108.23 -80.32 -35.82
CA LEU A 10 -107.52 -79.08 -36.12
C LEU A 10 -106.77 -79.11 -37.46
N ASP A 11 -107.11 -78.19 -38.36
CA ASP A 11 -106.18 -77.74 -39.41
C ASP A 11 -105.24 -76.67 -38.83
N ILE A 12 -103.95 -76.78 -39.12
CA ILE A 12 -102.92 -75.78 -38.75
C ILE A 12 -102.11 -75.46 -40.00
N VAL A 13 -102.06 -74.19 -40.40
CA VAL A 13 -101.37 -73.72 -41.61
C VAL A 13 -100.53 -72.49 -41.27
N LEU A 14 -99.23 -72.54 -41.55
CA LEU A 14 -98.33 -71.39 -41.48
C LEU A 14 -98.20 -70.75 -42.87
N VAL A 15 -98.18 -69.42 -42.95
CA VAL A 15 -97.96 -68.69 -44.19
C VAL A 15 -96.81 -67.71 -44.02
N SER A 16 -95.87 -67.72 -44.96
CA SER A 16 -94.70 -66.84 -44.99
C SER A 16 -95.00 -65.46 -45.60
N PRO A 17 -94.09 -64.48 -45.44
CA PRO A 17 -94.19 -63.16 -46.07
C PRO A 17 -94.34 -63.20 -47.60
N SER A 18 -93.88 -64.27 -48.28
CA SER A 18 -94.07 -64.47 -49.73
C SER A 18 -95.50 -64.89 -50.10
N GLY A 19 -96.27 -65.43 -49.15
CA GLY A 19 -97.59 -66.01 -49.34
C GLY A 19 -97.62 -67.55 -49.46
N THR A 20 -96.49 -68.26 -49.30
CA THR A 20 -96.45 -69.73 -49.38
C THR A 20 -97.10 -70.39 -48.16
N GLU A 21 -98.14 -71.22 -48.40
CA GLU A 21 -98.93 -71.88 -47.35
C GLU A 21 -98.39 -73.28 -46.98
N SER A 22 -97.71 -73.37 -45.84
CA SER A 22 -97.24 -74.61 -45.21
C SER A 22 -98.34 -75.22 -44.34
N TRP A 23 -98.98 -76.29 -44.82
CA TRP A 23 -99.93 -77.08 -44.04
C TRP A 23 -99.17 -77.97 -43.04
N LEU A 24 -99.34 -77.68 -41.75
CA LEU A 24 -98.62 -78.29 -40.63
C LEU A 24 -99.44 -79.40 -39.95
N ALA A 25 -100.76 -79.25 -39.94
CA ALA A 25 -101.72 -80.29 -39.58
C ALA A 25 -102.97 -80.17 -40.47
N GLU A 26 -103.59 -81.31 -40.76
CA GLU A 26 -104.86 -81.45 -41.50
C GLU A 26 -105.83 -82.30 -40.67
N GLY A 27 -107.13 -82.00 -40.76
CA GLY A 27 -108.19 -82.75 -40.08
C GLY A 27 -108.11 -84.28 -40.28
N HIS A 28 -107.80 -85.02 -39.22
CA HIS A 28 -107.56 -86.46 -39.21
C HIS A 28 -108.16 -87.17 -37.99
N SER A 29 -108.47 -88.47 -38.10
CA SER A 29 -109.22 -89.23 -37.08
C SER A 29 -108.41 -89.64 -35.83
N ASP A 30 -107.75 -88.68 -35.17
CA ASP A 30 -107.05 -88.87 -33.89
C ASP A 30 -107.89 -88.30 -32.74
N GLY A 31 -108.38 -89.18 -31.87
CA GLY A 31 -109.13 -88.82 -30.67
C GLY A 31 -108.26 -88.38 -29.47
N GLY A 32 -106.97 -88.12 -29.68
CA GLY A 32 -106.07 -87.57 -28.66
C GLY A 32 -106.26 -86.06 -28.43
N ASN A 33 -105.97 -85.62 -27.21
CA ASN A 33 -106.07 -84.22 -26.79
C ASN A 33 -104.75 -83.46 -27.03
N HIS A 34 -104.85 -82.16 -27.35
CA HIS A 34 -103.78 -81.14 -27.29
C HIS A 34 -102.54 -81.32 -28.20
N TYR A 35 -101.86 -80.21 -28.50
CA TYR A 35 -100.50 -80.12 -29.08
C TYR A 35 -99.55 -79.43 -28.08
N SER A 36 -99.16 -80.17 -27.04
CA SER A 36 -98.28 -79.69 -25.96
C SER A 36 -96.85 -79.53 -26.44
N ASN A 37 -96.38 -78.27 -26.57
CA ASN A 37 -95.06 -77.88 -27.10
C ASN A 37 -94.63 -78.65 -28.36
N TRP A 38 -95.58 -78.91 -29.27
CA TRP A 38 -95.33 -79.69 -30.47
C TRP A 38 -94.61 -78.86 -31.55
N LEU A 39 -93.41 -79.29 -31.95
CA LEU A 39 -92.66 -78.68 -33.03
C LEU A 39 -93.13 -79.23 -34.39
N PHE A 40 -93.92 -78.42 -35.10
CA PHE A 40 -94.16 -78.62 -36.52
C PHE A 40 -92.96 -78.16 -37.34
N ASN A 41 -92.74 -78.80 -38.50
CA ASN A 41 -91.63 -78.48 -39.40
C ASN A 41 -92.17 -78.38 -40.84
N THR A 42 -91.58 -77.52 -41.65
CA THR A 42 -91.87 -77.40 -43.09
C THR A 42 -90.61 -77.11 -43.88
N VAL A 43 -90.60 -77.53 -45.15
CA VAL A 43 -89.55 -77.21 -46.13
C VAL A 43 -90.14 -76.54 -47.38
N GLN A 44 -91.43 -76.15 -47.36
CA GLN A 44 -92.05 -75.48 -48.52
C GLN A 44 -91.57 -74.03 -48.69
N ASN A 45 -91.06 -73.42 -47.61
CA ASN A 45 -90.56 -72.05 -47.56
C ASN A 45 -89.04 -71.95 -47.85
N TRP A 46 -88.44 -72.97 -48.48
CA TRP A 46 -86.99 -73.01 -48.71
C TRP A 46 -86.55 -71.99 -49.77
N GLY A 47 -85.57 -71.16 -49.44
CA GLY A 47 -85.09 -70.08 -50.32
C GLY A 47 -85.98 -68.83 -50.32
N GLU A 48 -86.91 -68.72 -49.37
CA GLU A 48 -87.65 -67.48 -49.09
C GLU A 48 -86.92 -66.67 -48.01
N SER A 49 -87.01 -65.32 -48.06
CA SER A 49 -86.53 -64.48 -46.97
C SER A 49 -87.39 -64.69 -45.72
N SER A 50 -86.73 -64.73 -44.54
CA SER A 50 -87.38 -64.80 -43.23
C SER A 50 -88.01 -63.48 -42.78
N LEU A 51 -87.56 -62.34 -43.34
CA LEU A 51 -88.00 -61.00 -42.94
C LEU A 51 -89.45 -60.70 -43.37
N GLY A 52 -90.21 -60.06 -42.49
CA GLY A 52 -91.61 -59.68 -42.73
C GLY A 52 -92.62 -60.34 -41.79
N GLU A 53 -93.91 -60.30 -42.16
CA GLU A 53 -95.02 -60.84 -41.36
C GLU A 53 -95.30 -62.32 -41.67
N TRP A 54 -95.18 -63.17 -40.65
CA TRP A 54 -95.57 -64.58 -40.69
C TRP A 54 -96.95 -64.77 -40.05
N VAL A 55 -97.80 -65.60 -40.67
CA VAL A 55 -99.21 -65.78 -40.28
C VAL A 55 -99.51 -67.24 -39.95
N LEU A 56 -99.82 -67.53 -38.68
CA LEU A 56 -100.33 -68.84 -38.24
C LEU A 56 -101.86 -68.84 -38.30
N LYS A 57 -102.43 -69.81 -39.03
CA LYS A 57 -103.86 -70.07 -39.17
C LYS A 57 -104.22 -71.37 -38.45
N VAL A 58 -105.23 -71.36 -37.58
CA VAL A 58 -105.72 -72.56 -36.88
C VAL A 58 -107.24 -72.64 -37.00
N ARG A 59 -107.78 -73.76 -37.48
CA ARG A 59 -109.22 -74.01 -37.65
C ARG A 59 -109.62 -75.32 -36.98
N ASP A 60 -110.65 -75.29 -36.14
CA ASP A 60 -111.41 -76.49 -35.79
C ASP A 60 -112.37 -76.84 -36.94
N THR A 61 -112.43 -78.12 -37.30
CA THR A 61 -113.27 -78.65 -38.39
C THR A 61 -114.51 -79.41 -37.89
N SER A 62 -114.62 -79.65 -36.58
CA SER A 62 -115.75 -80.36 -35.96
C SER A 62 -116.56 -79.47 -35.01
N SER A 63 -117.90 -79.55 -35.09
CA SER A 63 -118.78 -78.71 -34.29
C SER A 63 -119.06 -79.30 -32.90
N GLY A 64 -118.54 -78.67 -31.84
CA GLY A 64 -118.92 -78.97 -30.45
C GLY A 64 -117.78 -78.89 -29.45
N ASP A 65 -116.54 -78.89 -29.94
CA ASP A 65 -115.33 -78.82 -29.14
C ASP A 65 -114.84 -77.38 -28.92
N ASN A 66 -113.78 -77.23 -28.14
CA ASN A 66 -113.22 -75.93 -27.76
C ASN A 66 -111.71 -76.08 -27.50
N GLY A 67 -110.99 -74.96 -27.62
CA GLY A 67 -109.61 -74.89 -27.16
C GLY A 67 -108.97 -73.52 -27.23
N THR A 68 -107.67 -73.48 -26.91
CA THR A 68 -106.86 -72.26 -26.78
C THR A 68 -105.47 -72.50 -27.35
N LEU A 69 -105.02 -71.62 -28.24
CA LEU A 69 -103.61 -71.44 -28.59
C LEU A 69 -102.96 -70.61 -27.47
N ASN A 70 -102.09 -71.24 -26.67
CA ASN A 70 -101.49 -70.59 -25.49
C ASN A 70 -100.25 -69.77 -25.88
N THR A 71 -99.41 -70.35 -26.74
CA THR A 71 -98.18 -69.76 -27.29
C THR A 71 -97.94 -70.31 -28.69
N TRP A 72 -97.21 -69.55 -29.52
CA TRP A 72 -96.50 -70.08 -30.67
C TRP A 72 -95.14 -69.41 -30.76
N GLU A 73 -94.24 -70.05 -31.49
CA GLU A 73 -92.86 -69.65 -31.71
C GLU A 73 -92.51 -70.10 -33.13
N VAL A 74 -91.64 -69.35 -33.80
CA VAL A 74 -91.11 -69.70 -35.11
C VAL A 74 -89.59 -69.59 -35.05
N ILE A 75 -88.92 -70.62 -35.54
CA ILE A 75 -87.46 -70.71 -35.60
C ILE A 75 -87.09 -70.75 -37.08
N PHE A 76 -86.15 -69.90 -37.48
CA PHE A 76 -85.66 -69.85 -38.86
C PHE A 76 -84.31 -70.57 -38.96
N HIS A 77 -84.07 -71.19 -40.11
CA HIS A 77 -82.81 -71.82 -40.47
C HIS A 77 -82.49 -71.41 -41.92
N GLY A 78 -81.26 -70.94 -42.16
CA GLY A 78 -80.83 -70.39 -43.43
C GLY A 78 -79.32 -70.11 -43.42
N ILE A 79 -78.88 -69.34 -44.41
CA ILE A 79 -77.60 -68.63 -44.45
C ILE A 79 -77.88 -67.14 -44.27
N ASP A 80 -76.87 -66.34 -43.94
CA ASP A 80 -77.00 -64.88 -44.02
C ASP A 80 -76.95 -64.38 -45.48
N VAL A 81 -77.11 -63.06 -45.65
CA VAL A 81 -77.08 -62.38 -46.96
C VAL A 81 -75.79 -61.60 -47.19
N ASP A 82 -75.11 -61.19 -46.12
CA ASP A 82 -73.70 -60.78 -46.18
C ASP A 82 -72.78 -62.00 -46.14
N LEU A 83 -71.55 -61.78 -46.64
CA LEU A 83 -70.49 -62.78 -46.83
C LEU A 83 -69.09 -62.17 -46.63
N ASP A 84 -69.03 -60.96 -46.06
CA ASP A 84 -67.92 -60.00 -46.00
C ASP A 84 -68.42 -58.87 -45.05
N HIS A 85 -68.41 -59.12 -43.73
CA HIS A 85 -69.23 -58.37 -42.75
C HIS A 85 -68.58 -57.07 -42.27
N ASP A 86 -67.27 -57.04 -42.10
CA ASP A 86 -66.43 -55.86 -41.78
C ASP A 86 -66.09 -55.03 -43.04
N ASN A 87 -66.18 -55.62 -44.24
CA ASN A 87 -65.96 -55.01 -45.56
C ASN A 87 -64.48 -54.75 -45.89
N ASP A 88 -63.57 -55.57 -45.36
CA ASP A 88 -62.13 -55.51 -45.70
C ASP A 88 -61.84 -56.04 -47.13
N GLY A 89 -62.67 -56.96 -47.64
CA GLY A 89 -62.58 -57.53 -48.99
C GLY A 89 -62.13 -59.00 -49.04
N LEU A 90 -61.86 -59.62 -47.89
CA LEU A 90 -61.84 -61.05 -47.68
C LEU A 90 -63.32 -61.55 -47.64
N SER A 91 -63.65 -62.62 -46.91
CA SER A 91 -65.02 -63.15 -46.90
C SER A 91 -65.17 -64.24 -45.83
N ASP A 92 -66.30 -64.31 -45.11
CA ASP A 92 -66.38 -65.12 -43.88
C ASP A 92 -66.01 -66.60 -44.09
N GLU A 93 -66.23 -67.15 -45.29
CA GLU A 93 -65.83 -68.52 -45.65
C GLU A 93 -64.31 -68.70 -45.77
N ASN A 94 -63.58 -67.71 -46.29
CA ASN A 94 -62.11 -67.73 -46.34
C ASN A 94 -61.51 -67.50 -44.96
N GLU A 95 -62.00 -66.50 -44.23
CA GLU A 95 -61.53 -66.15 -42.90
C GLU A 95 -61.72 -67.33 -41.94
N THR A 96 -62.97 -67.80 -41.77
CA THR A 96 -63.29 -68.87 -40.82
C THR A 96 -62.68 -70.23 -41.21
N LEU A 97 -62.48 -70.53 -42.50
CA LEU A 97 -62.09 -71.88 -42.96
C LEU A 97 -60.70 -72.00 -43.59
N VAL A 98 -60.01 -70.90 -43.89
CA VAL A 98 -58.67 -70.89 -44.51
C VAL A 98 -57.63 -70.24 -43.61
N TRP A 99 -57.90 -69.02 -43.11
CA TRP A 99 -56.89 -68.20 -42.41
C TRP A 99 -57.02 -68.28 -40.88
N GLY A 100 -58.25 -68.31 -40.36
CA GLY A 100 -58.54 -68.40 -38.92
C GLY A 100 -58.87 -67.06 -38.25
N THR A 101 -59.00 -66.01 -39.05
CA THR A 101 -59.33 -64.62 -38.69
C THR A 101 -60.78 -64.42 -38.22
N ASN A 102 -61.14 -63.20 -37.82
CA ASN A 102 -62.42 -62.85 -37.21
C ASN A 102 -63.35 -62.07 -38.17
N PRO A 103 -64.46 -62.65 -38.71
CA PRO A 103 -65.36 -62.02 -39.69
C PRO A 103 -66.28 -60.92 -39.18
N TYR A 104 -65.77 -60.08 -38.28
CA TYR A 104 -66.38 -58.87 -37.75
C TYR A 104 -65.32 -57.82 -37.35
N ASP A 105 -64.03 -58.06 -37.63
CA ASP A 105 -62.88 -57.17 -37.44
C ASP A 105 -62.08 -57.17 -38.75
N TYR A 106 -61.75 -56.00 -39.29
CA TYR A 106 -61.02 -55.90 -40.57
C TYR A 106 -59.51 -56.22 -40.42
N ASP A 107 -59.04 -56.36 -39.18
CA ASP A 107 -57.67 -56.35 -38.68
C ASP A 107 -57.68 -57.26 -37.44
N SER A 108 -57.28 -58.53 -37.62
CA SER A 108 -57.52 -59.60 -36.65
C SER A 108 -56.52 -59.66 -35.48
N ASP A 109 -55.47 -58.84 -35.48
CA ASP A 109 -54.45 -58.80 -34.41
C ASP A 109 -54.04 -57.39 -33.91
N ASP A 110 -54.74 -56.34 -34.35
CA ASP A 110 -54.59 -54.92 -33.93
C ASP A 110 -53.25 -54.25 -34.38
N ASP A 111 -52.64 -54.69 -35.49
CA ASP A 111 -51.41 -54.11 -36.08
C ASP A 111 -51.67 -52.80 -36.85
N GLY A 112 -52.74 -52.73 -37.65
CA GLY A 112 -53.09 -51.59 -38.51
C GLY A 112 -53.14 -51.88 -40.01
N LEU A 113 -52.70 -53.05 -40.47
CA LEU A 113 -53.02 -53.61 -41.78
C LEU A 113 -54.46 -54.19 -41.78
N SER A 114 -54.84 -54.91 -42.84
CA SER A 114 -56.13 -55.62 -42.90
C SER A 114 -55.89 -57.07 -43.32
N ASP A 115 -56.72 -57.98 -42.83
CA ASP A 115 -56.59 -59.43 -43.09
C ASP A 115 -56.45 -59.75 -44.59
N TYR A 116 -57.19 -59.02 -45.43
CA TYR A 116 -57.09 -59.06 -46.89
C TYR A 116 -55.74 -58.58 -47.41
N ASP A 117 -55.26 -57.41 -47.01
CA ASP A 117 -54.03 -56.82 -47.57
C ASP A 117 -52.79 -57.62 -47.10
N GLU A 118 -52.78 -58.11 -45.87
CA GLU A 118 -51.79 -59.08 -45.42
C GLU A 118 -51.79 -60.35 -46.29
N VAL A 119 -52.93 -61.03 -46.40
CA VAL A 119 -53.04 -62.32 -47.09
C VAL A 119 -52.85 -62.23 -48.61
N ILE A 120 -53.24 -61.10 -49.23
CA ILE A 120 -53.35 -60.95 -50.69
C ILE A 120 -52.31 -59.99 -51.27
N THR A 121 -51.88 -58.97 -50.53
CA THR A 121 -50.94 -57.94 -51.01
C THR A 121 -49.51 -58.20 -50.54
N TYR A 122 -49.29 -58.50 -49.25
CA TYR A 122 -47.94 -58.62 -48.67
C TYR A 122 -47.45 -60.07 -48.50
N GLY A 123 -48.30 -60.97 -48.00
CA GLY A 123 -47.98 -62.38 -47.73
C GLY A 123 -47.70 -62.70 -46.26
N THR A 124 -47.97 -61.74 -45.38
CA THR A 124 -47.87 -61.80 -43.91
C THR A 124 -48.98 -62.65 -43.27
N ASN A 125 -49.02 -62.72 -41.94
CA ASN A 125 -49.89 -63.61 -41.17
C ASN A 125 -50.87 -62.82 -40.27
N PRO A 126 -52.18 -62.76 -40.60
CA PRO A 126 -53.22 -61.92 -39.94
C PRO A 126 -53.71 -62.47 -38.60
N LEU A 127 -52.78 -63.02 -37.81
CA LEU A 127 -52.95 -63.57 -36.47
C LEU A 127 -51.65 -63.40 -35.64
N SER A 128 -50.73 -62.56 -36.11
CA SER A 128 -49.44 -62.19 -35.52
C SER A 128 -49.02 -60.86 -36.13
N ALA A 129 -49.29 -59.76 -35.43
CA ALA A 129 -48.90 -58.36 -35.67
C ALA A 129 -47.37 -58.11 -35.80
N ASP A 130 -46.59 -59.14 -36.05
CA ASP A 130 -45.14 -59.26 -36.09
C ASP A 130 -44.93 -60.65 -36.73
N SER A 131 -44.76 -60.68 -38.05
CA SER A 131 -44.87 -61.91 -38.86
C SER A 131 -43.61 -62.80 -38.81
N ASP A 132 -42.42 -62.23 -38.65
CA ASP A 132 -41.16 -62.99 -38.56
C ASP A 132 -40.58 -63.09 -37.12
N VAL A 133 -41.09 -62.27 -36.20
CA VAL A 133 -40.73 -62.21 -34.77
C VAL A 133 -39.39 -61.50 -34.48
N ASP A 134 -39.06 -60.50 -35.29
CA ASP A 134 -38.07 -59.43 -35.03
C ASP A 134 -38.49 -58.55 -33.83
N GLY A 135 -39.71 -57.99 -33.86
CA GLY A 135 -40.23 -57.06 -32.84
C GLY A 135 -40.67 -55.69 -33.35
N LEU A 136 -40.55 -55.40 -34.65
CA LEU A 136 -41.38 -54.44 -35.37
C LEU A 136 -42.81 -54.99 -35.55
N THR A 137 -43.68 -54.23 -36.24
CA THR A 137 -44.98 -54.75 -36.71
C THR A 137 -45.07 -54.56 -38.21
N ASP A 138 -45.80 -55.45 -38.88
CA ASP A 138 -45.89 -55.51 -40.34
C ASP A 138 -46.32 -54.14 -40.96
N GLU A 139 -47.20 -53.37 -40.30
CA GLU A 139 -47.54 -51.99 -40.68
C GLU A 139 -46.33 -51.04 -40.66
N GLN A 140 -45.51 -51.10 -39.60
CA GLN A 140 -44.35 -50.23 -39.41
C GLN A 140 -43.27 -50.53 -40.44
N GLU A 141 -43.04 -51.81 -40.71
CA GLU A 141 -42.11 -52.25 -41.74
C GLU A 141 -42.52 -51.76 -43.13
N ILE A 142 -43.77 -52.00 -43.52
CA ILE A 142 -44.28 -51.65 -44.85
C ILE A 142 -44.42 -50.13 -45.06
N ASN A 143 -44.92 -49.39 -44.07
CA ASN A 143 -45.31 -47.99 -44.23
C ASN A 143 -44.35 -46.95 -43.62
N LEU A 144 -43.57 -47.32 -42.59
CA LEU A 144 -42.71 -46.38 -41.85
C LEU A 144 -41.22 -46.56 -42.16
N ILE A 145 -40.73 -47.80 -42.25
CA ILE A 145 -39.30 -48.13 -42.34
C ILE A 145 -38.91 -48.49 -43.79
N GLY A 146 -39.56 -49.50 -44.38
CA GLY A 146 -39.36 -49.96 -45.76
C GLY A 146 -38.70 -51.34 -45.91
N THR A 147 -38.73 -52.15 -44.85
CA THR A 147 -38.17 -53.51 -44.72
C THR A 147 -39.12 -54.58 -45.31
N ASP A 148 -38.72 -55.87 -45.30
CA ASP A 148 -39.55 -57.00 -45.75
C ASP A 148 -40.06 -57.78 -44.52
N PRO A 149 -41.35 -57.69 -44.13
CA PRO A 149 -41.91 -58.21 -42.85
C PRO A 149 -42.06 -59.74 -42.81
N LEU A 150 -41.08 -60.43 -43.39
CA LEU A 150 -40.95 -61.88 -43.53
C LEU A 150 -39.48 -62.33 -43.42
N ASP A 151 -38.54 -61.40 -43.22
CA ASP A 151 -37.09 -61.64 -43.10
C ASP A 151 -36.47 -60.63 -42.11
N SER A 152 -36.24 -61.08 -40.87
CA SER A 152 -35.91 -60.28 -39.67
C SER A 152 -34.53 -59.60 -39.66
N ASP A 153 -33.92 -59.42 -40.82
CA ASP A 153 -32.54 -58.96 -41.10
C ASP A 153 -32.55 -58.60 -42.60
N SER A 154 -33.10 -57.42 -42.93
CA SER A 154 -33.50 -57.07 -44.31
C SER A 154 -32.33 -56.94 -45.30
N ASP A 155 -31.08 -57.00 -44.85
CA ASP A 155 -29.90 -56.89 -45.73
C ASP A 155 -28.75 -57.91 -45.52
N ASP A 156 -28.97 -58.97 -44.71
CA ASP A 156 -28.06 -60.09 -44.41
C ASP A 156 -26.80 -59.68 -43.57
N ASP A 157 -26.86 -58.69 -42.67
CA ASP A 157 -25.70 -58.27 -41.83
C ASP A 157 -25.58 -58.97 -40.47
N GLY A 158 -26.69 -59.42 -39.89
CA GLY A 158 -26.74 -60.13 -38.61
C GLY A 158 -27.19 -59.29 -37.40
N LEU A 159 -27.50 -58.01 -37.58
CA LEU A 159 -28.43 -57.25 -36.76
C LEU A 159 -29.88 -57.64 -37.14
N SER A 160 -30.87 -57.05 -36.45
CA SER A 160 -32.27 -57.18 -36.85
C SER A 160 -32.89 -55.80 -36.96
N ASP A 161 -33.87 -55.66 -37.82
CA ASP A 161 -34.44 -54.37 -38.23
C ASP A 161 -34.98 -53.58 -37.01
N SER A 162 -35.59 -54.25 -36.00
CA SER A 162 -35.96 -53.62 -34.73
C SER A 162 -34.76 -53.16 -33.90
N ILE A 163 -33.66 -53.93 -33.85
CA ILE A 163 -32.46 -53.63 -33.06
C ILE A 163 -31.75 -52.40 -33.64
N GLU A 164 -31.62 -52.35 -34.97
CA GLU A 164 -31.11 -51.20 -35.69
C GLU A 164 -31.94 -49.94 -35.41
N VAL A 165 -33.24 -49.97 -35.70
CA VAL A 165 -34.11 -48.80 -35.56
C VAL A 165 -34.29 -48.36 -34.10
N THR A 166 -34.33 -49.30 -33.15
CA THR A 166 -34.66 -49.01 -31.74
C THR A 166 -33.44 -48.76 -30.85
N TYR A 167 -32.29 -49.40 -31.13
CA TYR A 167 -31.13 -49.38 -30.24
C TYR A 167 -29.92 -48.64 -30.84
N TRP A 168 -29.56 -48.90 -32.09
CA TRP A 168 -28.36 -48.30 -32.72
C TRP A 168 -28.63 -46.99 -33.46
N GLY A 169 -29.80 -46.87 -34.11
CA GLY A 169 -30.14 -45.74 -34.98
C GLY A 169 -29.51 -45.80 -36.37
N THR A 170 -29.22 -47.01 -36.85
CA THR A 170 -28.72 -47.35 -38.19
C THR A 170 -29.87 -47.41 -39.22
N ASP A 171 -29.63 -47.93 -40.43
CA ASP A 171 -30.55 -47.89 -41.57
C ASP A 171 -30.66 -49.32 -42.13
N PRO A 172 -31.71 -50.11 -41.80
CA PRO A 172 -31.79 -51.57 -41.97
C PRO A 172 -32.03 -52.03 -43.43
N LEU A 173 -31.36 -51.35 -44.35
CA LEU A 173 -31.36 -51.56 -45.80
C LEU A 173 -29.95 -51.26 -46.38
N VAL A 174 -28.92 -51.19 -45.52
CA VAL A 174 -27.61 -50.57 -45.76
C VAL A 174 -26.39 -51.34 -45.18
N TYR A 175 -26.50 -52.62 -44.79
CA TYR A 175 -25.41 -53.56 -44.46
C TYR A 175 -24.22 -52.94 -43.72
N ASP A 176 -24.26 -52.95 -42.40
CA ASP A 176 -23.17 -52.44 -41.59
C ASP A 176 -22.03 -53.47 -41.49
N PRO A 177 -20.79 -53.11 -41.89
CA PRO A 177 -19.68 -54.03 -41.79
C PRO A 177 -19.17 -54.16 -40.34
N ASP A 178 -18.90 -55.40 -39.97
CA ASP A 178 -17.83 -55.83 -39.06
C ASP A 178 -16.66 -56.29 -39.96
N ALA A 179 -15.71 -55.38 -40.25
CA ALA A 179 -14.73 -55.58 -41.32
C ALA A 179 -13.47 -56.36 -40.92
N ASP A 180 -13.27 -56.66 -39.63
CA ASP A 180 -12.23 -57.59 -39.15
C ASP A 180 -12.74 -58.86 -38.43
N SER A 181 -14.06 -58.94 -38.18
CA SER A 181 -14.82 -60.07 -37.68
C SER A 181 -14.66 -60.37 -36.18
N ASP A 182 -14.70 -59.34 -35.33
CA ASP A 182 -14.63 -59.46 -33.87
C ASP A 182 -15.98 -59.35 -33.12
N LEU A 183 -17.07 -59.05 -33.84
CA LEU A 183 -18.45 -58.81 -33.40
C LEU A 183 -18.78 -57.39 -32.89
N PHE A 184 -17.90 -56.40 -33.06
CA PHE A 184 -18.21 -54.98 -32.91
C PHE A 184 -18.29 -54.28 -34.28
N TYR A 185 -19.48 -53.83 -34.63
CA TYR A 185 -19.73 -53.12 -35.90
C TYR A 185 -19.09 -51.73 -35.90
N HIS A 186 -18.86 -51.17 -37.09
CA HIS A 186 -18.16 -49.90 -37.34
C HIS A 186 -18.65 -48.64 -36.57
N PHE A 187 -19.84 -48.69 -35.95
CA PHE A 187 -20.44 -47.62 -35.14
C PHE A 187 -20.30 -47.84 -33.61
N GLN A 188 -19.89 -49.03 -33.18
CA GLN A 188 -19.50 -49.37 -31.81
C GLN A 188 -17.99 -49.32 -31.64
N ASP A 189 -17.25 -49.77 -32.64
CA ASP A 189 -15.80 -49.84 -32.63
C ASP A 189 -15.15 -48.52 -33.09
N CYS A 190 -14.06 -48.15 -32.42
CA CYS A 190 -13.21 -47.03 -32.78
C CYS A 190 -12.18 -47.36 -33.89
N ASN A 191 -11.96 -48.63 -34.24
CA ASN A 191 -11.06 -49.02 -35.35
C ASN A 191 -11.37 -50.40 -35.99
N ASP A 192 -12.45 -50.45 -36.80
CA ASP A 192 -13.06 -51.57 -37.58
C ASP A 192 -12.12 -52.30 -38.58
N ASN A 193 -10.83 -52.31 -38.32
CA ASN A 193 -9.75 -52.89 -39.12
C ASN A 193 -8.66 -53.54 -38.23
N ASN A 194 -8.87 -53.63 -36.91
CA ASN A 194 -7.99 -54.28 -35.94
C ASN A 194 -8.80 -54.98 -34.81
N PRO A 195 -8.93 -56.32 -34.80
CA PRO A 195 -9.81 -57.11 -33.89
C PRO A 195 -9.25 -57.25 -32.45
N ASN A 196 -8.49 -56.26 -32.01
CA ASN A 196 -7.90 -56.10 -30.68
C ASN A 196 -8.20 -54.70 -30.11
N VAL A 197 -8.80 -53.82 -30.91
CA VAL A 197 -9.32 -52.50 -30.54
C VAL A 197 -10.83 -52.62 -30.69
N ASN A 198 -11.57 -52.57 -29.59
CA ASN A 198 -13.03 -52.65 -29.53
C ASN A 198 -13.52 -52.47 -28.08
N PRO A 199 -14.80 -52.11 -27.84
CA PRO A 199 -15.39 -51.99 -26.49
C PRO A 199 -15.36 -53.24 -25.57
N GLY A 200 -14.82 -54.38 -26.01
CA GLY A 200 -14.62 -55.59 -25.22
C GLY A 200 -13.14 -55.94 -24.93
N ALA A 201 -12.19 -55.12 -25.37
CA ALA A 201 -10.75 -55.37 -25.29
C ALA A 201 -10.16 -55.12 -23.88
N TYR A 202 -8.82 -55.20 -23.80
CA TYR A 202 -8.03 -54.82 -22.63
C TYR A 202 -6.84 -53.99 -23.08
N GLU A 203 -6.55 -52.91 -22.37
CA GLU A 203 -5.41 -52.05 -22.68
C GLU A 203 -4.07 -52.79 -22.75
N SER A 204 -3.40 -52.61 -23.88
CA SER A 204 -1.99 -52.86 -24.11
C SER A 204 -1.25 -51.53 -24.01
N LEU A 205 0.01 -51.56 -23.58
CA LEU A 205 0.86 -50.36 -23.60
C LEU A 205 1.46 -50.20 -25.01
N ASP A 206 0.63 -49.79 -25.97
CA ASP A 206 1.01 -49.62 -27.38
C ASP A 206 0.55 -48.28 -28.02
N GLY A 207 0.02 -47.35 -27.21
CA GLY A 207 -0.34 -46.00 -27.63
C GLY A 207 -1.66 -45.90 -28.37
N ILE A 208 -2.55 -46.87 -28.19
CA ILE A 208 -3.84 -46.99 -28.84
C ILE A 208 -4.88 -47.24 -27.74
N ASP A 209 -5.95 -46.44 -27.70
CA ASP A 209 -7.17 -46.76 -26.95
C ASP A 209 -7.67 -48.13 -27.43
N ASN A 210 -7.42 -49.21 -26.66
CA ASN A 210 -7.80 -50.57 -27.07
C ASN A 210 -9.30 -50.79 -26.77
N ASN A 211 -9.81 -50.25 -25.65
CA ASN A 211 -11.18 -50.50 -25.18
C ASN A 211 -12.24 -49.46 -25.62
N CYS A 212 -11.84 -48.49 -26.47
CA CYS A 212 -12.68 -47.43 -27.05
C CYS A 212 -13.43 -46.57 -26.01
N ASP A 213 -12.80 -46.23 -24.87
CA ASP A 213 -13.42 -45.44 -23.79
C ASP A 213 -12.91 -43.98 -23.64
N ASP A 214 -12.21 -43.47 -24.66
CA ASP A 214 -11.52 -42.16 -24.74
C ASP A 214 -10.24 -42.07 -23.86
N TYR A 215 -9.77 -43.17 -23.27
CA TYR A 215 -8.49 -43.26 -22.56
C TYR A 215 -7.48 -44.12 -23.34
N ILE A 216 -6.19 -43.96 -23.04
CA ILE A 216 -5.10 -44.62 -23.77
C ILE A 216 -4.20 -45.30 -22.74
N ASP A 217 -4.07 -46.62 -22.87
CA ASP A 217 -3.18 -47.48 -22.11
C ASP A 217 -3.43 -47.36 -20.58
N GLU A 218 -4.66 -47.13 -20.11
CA GLU A 218 -4.90 -46.87 -18.68
C GLU A 218 -4.77 -48.13 -17.78
N GLY A 219 -4.59 -47.89 -16.49
CA GLY A 219 -4.19 -48.93 -15.54
C GLY A 219 -2.67 -49.18 -15.46
N TYR A 220 -1.89 -48.74 -16.45
CA TYR A 220 -0.42 -48.85 -16.43
C TYR A 220 0.25 -47.77 -15.55
N ASN A 221 -0.47 -46.71 -15.18
CA ASN A 221 -0.01 -45.59 -14.34
C ASN A 221 0.13 -45.92 -12.83
N PHE A 222 0.20 -47.21 -12.48
CA PHE A 222 0.51 -47.70 -11.13
C PHE A 222 1.26 -49.05 -11.12
N THR A 223 1.59 -49.59 -12.29
CA THR A 223 2.49 -50.72 -12.46
C THR A 223 3.93 -50.24 -12.69
N ASP A 224 4.85 -51.16 -12.47
CA ASP A 224 6.28 -50.98 -12.16
C ASP A 224 6.83 -52.42 -12.30
N ARG A 225 7.53 -52.79 -13.39
CA ARG A 225 7.61 -54.20 -13.85
C ARG A 225 9.00 -54.82 -13.70
N ASP A 226 9.98 -54.21 -14.34
CA ASP A 226 11.43 -54.23 -14.10
C ASP A 226 11.77 -53.92 -12.63
N ASN A 227 11.10 -52.94 -12.02
CA ASN A 227 11.30 -52.38 -10.67
C ASN A 227 12.39 -51.30 -10.58
N ASP A 228 12.60 -50.51 -11.63
CA ASP A 228 13.54 -49.37 -11.67
C ASP A 228 13.12 -48.21 -10.73
N GLY A 229 11.81 -47.96 -10.61
CA GLY A 229 11.21 -46.86 -9.86
C GLY A 229 10.25 -45.97 -10.67
N LEU A 230 10.31 -45.99 -12.01
CA LEU A 230 9.33 -45.40 -12.92
C LEU A 230 8.05 -46.25 -12.98
N LYS A 231 7.08 -45.82 -13.79
CA LYS A 231 5.79 -46.49 -13.93
C LYS A 231 5.51 -46.66 -15.41
N ASP A 232 5.01 -47.83 -15.84
CA ASP A 232 5.05 -48.23 -17.25
C ASP A 232 4.46 -47.15 -18.20
N TRP A 233 3.40 -46.47 -17.75
CA TRP A 233 2.73 -45.41 -18.52
C TRP A 233 3.65 -44.19 -18.77
N PRO A 234 4.23 -43.51 -17.76
CA PRO A 234 5.32 -42.57 -17.96
C PRO A 234 6.47 -43.04 -18.86
N GLU A 235 6.99 -44.25 -18.67
CA GLU A 235 8.09 -44.80 -19.49
C GLU A 235 7.73 -44.78 -20.97
N TYR A 236 6.63 -45.44 -21.34
CA TYR A 236 6.25 -45.58 -22.75
C TYR A 236 5.80 -44.25 -23.40
N HIS A 237 5.04 -43.41 -22.69
CA HIS A 237 4.43 -42.21 -23.29
C HIS A 237 5.22 -40.90 -23.11
N ILE A 238 6.14 -40.82 -22.14
CA ILE A 238 6.87 -39.58 -21.82
C ILE A 238 8.36 -39.73 -22.14
N TYR A 239 8.97 -40.84 -21.74
CA TYR A 239 10.42 -41.02 -21.81
C TYR A 239 10.87 -41.81 -23.04
N GLY A 240 10.08 -42.81 -23.47
CA GLY A 240 10.35 -43.67 -24.63
C GLY A 240 11.17 -44.93 -24.31
N THR A 241 11.31 -45.27 -23.02
CA THR A 241 12.08 -46.40 -22.50
C THR A 241 11.33 -47.75 -22.61
N GLU A 242 12.05 -48.88 -22.51
CA GLU A 242 11.44 -50.22 -22.58
C GLU A 242 11.02 -50.71 -21.17
N TYR A 243 9.74 -50.51 -20.82
CA TYR A 243 9.03 -50.85 -19.55
C TYR A 243 9.02 -52.33 -19.07
N LEU A 244 10.03 -53.10 -19.46
CA LEU A 244 10.32 -54.48 -19.07
C LEU A 244 11.83 -54.74 -18.90
N ASP A 245 12.68 -53.75 -19.16
CA ASP A 245 14.12 -53.74 -18.87
C ASP A 245 14.41 -52.62 -17.85
N GLU A 246 15.41 -52.82 -16.98
CA GLU A 246 15.71 -51.84 -15.91
C GLU A 246 16.68 -50.73 -16.35
N ASP A 247 17.32 -50.90 -17.50
CA ASP A 247 18.41 -50.11 -18.09
C ASP A 247 18.23 -50.18 -19.62
N THR A 248 17.68 -49.14 -20.25
CA THR A 248 17.27 -49.17 -21.67
C THR A 248 18.45 -49.06 -22.65
N ASP A 249 19.63 -48.59 -22.22
CA ASP A 249 20.78 -48.35 -23.11
C ASP A 249 22.10 -49.10 -22.81
N ASP A 250 22.08 -50.01 -21.82
CA ASP A 250 23.19 -50.88 -21.36
C ASP A 250 24.36 -50.11 -20.66
N ASP A 251 24.15 -48.94 -20.04
CA ASP A 251 25.22 -48.18 -19.34
C ASP A 251 25.49 -48.62 -17.88
N GLY A 252 24.48 -49.17 -17.20
CA GLY A 252 24.57 -49.65 -15.82
C GLY A 252 23.93 -48.75 -14.76
N LEU A 253 23.40 -47.58 -15.13
CA LEU A 253 22.32 -46.89 -14.42
C LEU A 253 20.98 -47.53 -14.78
N THR A 254 19.94 -47.23 -14.00
CA THR A 254 18.57 -47.60 -14.36
C THR A 254 17.78 -46.38 -14.80
N ASP A 255 16.86 -46.53 -15.76
CA ASP A 255 16.09 -45.44 -16.37
C ASP A 255 15.45 -44.49 -15.32
N GLY A 256 14.95 -45.06 -14.22
CA GLY A 256 14.38 -44.35 -13.08
C GLY A 256 15.38 -43.77 -12.09
N GLU A 257 16.60 -44.28 -12.00
CA GLU A 257 17.67 -43.59 -11.27
C GLU A 257 18.06 -42.32 -12.03
N GLU A 258 18.29 -42.46 -13.34
CA GLU A 258 18.54 -41.35 -14.26
C GLU A 258 17.46 -40.26 -14.17
N ILE A 259 16.20 -40.59 -14.49
CA ILE A 259 15.12 -39.60 -14.57
C ILE A 259 14.77 -38.99 -13.19
N LEU A 260 14.81 -39.78 -12.10
CA LEU A 260 14.34 -39.32 -10.78
C LEU A 260 15.44 -38.73 -9.90
N THR A 261 16.71 -39.06 -10.15
CA THR A 261 17.87 -38.64 -9.33
C THR A 261 18.77 -37.66 -10.08
N HIS A 262 19.11 -37.96 -11.33
CA HIS A 262 20.25 -37.37 -12.04
C HIS A 262 19.85 -36.32 -13.08
N GLY A 263 18.80 -36.58 -13.85
CA GLY A 263 18.31 -35.72 -14.93
C GLY A 263 19.00 -35.91 -16.29
N SER A 264 19.59 -37.08 -16.52
CA SER A 264 20.13 -37.57 -17.79
C SER A 264 19.03 -38.01 -18.78
N ASP A 265 19.40 -38.67 -19.87
CA ASP A 265 18.52 -39.07 -20.99
C ASP A 265 18.70 -40.59 -21.25
N PRO A 266 17.83 -41.47 -20.71
CA PRO A 266 18.01 -42.93 -20.57
C PRO A 266 17.84 -43.71 -21.89
N LEU A 267 18.23 -43.09 -22.98
CA LEU A 267 18.22 -43.60 -24.35
C LEU A 267 19.58 -43.33 -25.03
N SER A 268 20.62 -42.97 -24.27
CA SER A 268 21.80 -42.27 -24.78
C SER A 268 23.18 -42.53 -24.15
N TYR A 269 23.36 -43.54 -23.29
CA TYR A 269 24.63 -44.03 -22.71
C TYR A 269 25.52 -42.91 -22.15
N ASP A 270 25.47 -42.70 -20.84
CA ASP A 270 26.26 -41.66 -20.23
C ASP A 270 27.75 -42.03 -20.16
N VAL A 271 28.57 -41.06 -20.53
CA VAL A 271 30.01 -41.26 -20.71
C VAL A 271 30.73 -41.11 -19.36
N ASP A 272 31.55 -42.11 -19.07
CA ASP A 272 32.72 -42.07 -18.20
C ASP A 272 33.95 -42.08 -19.14
N ASN A 273 34.62 -40.93 -19.30
CA ASN A 273 35.69 -40.73 -20.28
C ASN A 273 37.10 -41.06 -19.75
N ASP A 274 37.34 -40.99 -18.44
CA ASP A 274 38.64 -41.32 -17.83
C ASP A 274 38.77 -42.75 -17.24
N ASN A 275 37.61 -43.37 -16.95
CA ASN A 275 37.38 -44.73 -16.48
C ASN A 275 37.62 -44.95 -14.97
N ASP A 276 37.28 -43.98 -14.13
CA ASP A 276 37.26 -44.13 -12.67
C ASP A 276 35.97 -44.78 -12.10
N GLY A 277 34.85 -44.69 -12.83
CA GLY A 277 33.54 -45.26 -12.45
C GLY A 277 32.44 -44.25 -12.13
N TYR A 278 32.63 -42.96 -12.36
CA TYR A 278 31.58 -41.93 -12.35
C TYR A 278 31.28 -41.41 -13.76
N GLN A 279 30.00 -41.20 -14.08
CA GLN A 279 29.58 -40.55 -15.34
C GLN A 279 29.72 -39.02 -15.26
N TRP A 280 29.85 -38.36 -16.41
CA TRP A 280 30.09 -36.92 -16.61
C TRP A 280 29.21 -35.91 -15.84
N PHE A 281 28.11 -36.35 -15.21
CA PHE A 281 27.19 -35.53 -14.43
C PHE A 281 27.24 -35.82 -12.91
N LEU A 282 27.80 -36.96 -12.48
CA LEU A 282 28.20 -37.23 -11.09
C LEU A 282 29.64 -36.80 -10.84
N ASP A 283 30.46 -36.87 -11.88
CA ASP A 283 31.83 -36.38 -11.93
C ASP A 283 31.85 -34.85 -12.07
N CYS A 284 32.84 -34.20 -11.44
CA CYS A 284 33.11 -32.77 -11.58
C CYS A 284 34.34 -32.45 -12.47
N ASP A 285 34.98 -33.46 -13.07
CA ASP A 285 35.93 -33.39 -14.20
C ASP A 285 36.11 -34.73 -14.95
N ASP A 286 35.17 -35.11 -15.84
CA ASP A 286 35.18 -36.31 -16.72
C ASP A 286 36.47 -36.53 -17.58
N ASP A 287 37.47 -35.64 -17.49
CA ASP A 287 38.80 -35.74 -18.09
C ASP A 287 39.96 -36.02 -17.07
N ASP A 288 39.72 -36.09 -15.74
CA ASP A 288 40.76 -36.29 -14.69
C ASP A 288 40.32 -37.14 -13.46
N PRO A 289 40.83 -38.40 -13.30
CA PRO A 289 40.34 -39.41 -12.33
C PRO A 289 40.83 -39.18 -10.89
N TYR A 290 41.04 -37.92 -10.56
CA TYR A 290 41.43 -37.38 -9.26
C TYR A 290 40.44 -36.29 -8.76
N ARG A 291 39.25 -36.19 -9.37
CA ARG A 291 38.17 -35.27 -8.99
C ARG A 291 36.77 -35.91 -9.05
N ASN A 292 36.48 -36.88 -8.18
CA ASN A 292 35.19 -37.61 -8.16
C ASN A 292 34.63 -37.87 -6.73
N PRO A 293 33.31 -38.14 -6.58
CA PRO A 293 32.65 -38.35 -5.28
C PRO A 293 33.09 -39.51 -4.37
N ALA A 294 34.13 -40.28 -4.72
CA ALA A 294 34.73 -41.30 -3.84
C ALA A 294 36.08 -40.89 -3.24
N LEU A 295 36.65 -39.76 -3.63
CA LEU A 295 37.96 -39.30 -3.18
C LEU A 295 37.89 -38.53 -1.85
N PRO A 296 39.03 -38.31 -1.19
CA PRO A 296 39.19 -37.29 -0.16
C PRO A 296 39.87 -36.04 -0.73
N GLU A 297 39.45 -34.87 -0.25
CA GLU A 297 40.15 -33.60 -0.51
C GLU A 297 41.66 -33.66 -0.23
N LEU A 298 42.41 -32.96 -1.08
CA LEU A 298 43.84 -32.67 -0.95
C LEU A 298 44.00 -31.15 -0.79
N LEU A 299 45.07 -30.73 -0.11
CA LEU A 299 45.41 -29.30 0.00
C LEU A 299 46.07 -28.82 -1.31
N ASP A 300 45.27 -28.61 -2.35
CA ASP A 300 45.72 -28.05 -3.64
C ASP A 300 44.79 -26.99 -4.26
N GLY A 301 43.68 -26.65 -3.60
CA GLY A 301 42.72 -25.63 -4.03
C GLY A 301 41.76 -26.12 -5.13
N SER A 302 41.50 -27.43 -5.18
CA SER A 302 40.62 -28.09 -6.14
C SER A 302 39.64 -28.99 -5.42
N ASP A 303 38.35 -28.83 -5.74
CA ASP A 303 37.27 -29.76 -5.35
C ASP A 303 37.58 -31.16 -5.91
N ASN A 304 38.04 -32.08 -5.05
CA ASN A 304 38.41 -33.46 -5.39
C ASN A 304 37.28 -34.45 -5.12
N ASP A 305 36.43 -34.20 -4.11
CA ASP A 305 35.29 -35.04 -3.72
C ASP A 305 33.93 -34.56 -4.27
N CYS A 306 33.93 -33.49 -5.06
CA CYS A 306 32.79 -32.92 -5.79
C CYS A 306 31.62 -32.45 -4.92
N ASP A 307 31.78 -32.29 -3.60
CA ASP A 307 30.72 -31.79 -2.71
C ASP A 307 30.55 -30.26 -2.73
N LEU A 308 31.38 -29.57 -3.53
CA LEU A 308 31.50 -28.11 -3.69
C LEU A 308 32.21 -27.38 -2.53
N VAL A 309 32.91 -28.11 -1.65
CA VAL A 309 33.63 -27.56 -0.49
C VAL A 309 35.13 -27.89 -0.53
N ILE A 310 35.82 -27.14 -1.41
CA ILE A 310 37.29 -27.14 -1.61
C ILE A 310 38.06 -27.26 -0.29
N ASP A 311 38.93 -28.26 -0.23
CA ASP A 311 39.95 -28.51 0.78
C ASP A 311 39.35 -28.64 2.21
N GLN A 312 38.07 -29.07 2.35
CA GLN A 312 37.34 -29.14 3.64
C GLN A 312 38.00 -29.99 4.73
N GLY A 313 38.90 -30.91 4.37
CA GLY A 313 39.67 -31.73 5.31
C GLY A 313 40.69 -30.95 6.14
N PHE A 314 40.99 -29.70 5.77
CA PHE A 314 42.10 -28.90 6.30
C PHE A 314 41.66 -27.72 7.19
N TRP A 315 40.36 -27.36 7.21
CA TRP A 315 39.81 -26.21 7.97
C TRP A 315 39.85 -26.32 9.51
N ASP A 316 40.02 -27.55 10.03
CA ASP A 316 40.17 -27.86 11.46
C ASP A 316 41.57 -28.47 11.74
N LEU A 317 42.48 -28.44 10.73
CA LEU A 317 43.83 -28.98 10.81
C LEU A 317 44.83 -27.84 10.97
N ASP A 318 45.68 -27.99 11.97
CA ASP A 318 46.79 -27.12 12.34
C ASP A 318 47.96 -28.08 12.50
N THR A 319 48.84 -28.13 11.48
CA THR A 319 49.83 -29.21 11.32
C THR A 319 51.11 -29.00 12.12
N ASP A 320 51.53 -27.76 12.36
CA ASP A 320 52.75 -27.43 13.12
C ASP A 320 52.53 -26.75 14.49
N PHE A 321 51.29 -26.32 14.78
CA PHE A 321 50.81 -25.78 16.07
C PHE A 321 51.15 -24.31 16.34
N ASP A 322 51.14 -23.47 15.30
CA ASP A 322 51.32 -22.02 15.38
C ASP A 322 50.02 -21.24 15.77
N GLY A 323 48.85 -21.73 15.34
CA GLY A 323 47.53 -21.15 15.57
C GLY A 323 46.78 -20.64 14.34
N LEU A 324 47.30 -20.85 13.13
CA LEU A 324 46.57 -20.80 11.86
C LEU A 324 46.04 -22.22 11.52
N ASP A 325 45.30 -22.37 10.41
CA ASP A 325 44.90 -23.68 9.90
C ASP A 325 45.43 -23.91 8.48
N ASP A 326 45.79 -25.15 8.15
CA ASP A 326 46.43 -25.58 6.90
C ASP A 326 45.71 -25.00 5.65
N TYR A 327 44.39 -24.80 5.75
CA TYR A 327 43.57 -24.22 4.70
C TYR A 327 43.75 -22.70 4.56
N ASP A 328 43.63 -21.92 5.65
CA ASP A 328 43.84 -20.46 5.64
C ASP A 328 45.30 -20.12 5.27
N GLU A 329 46.23 -20.97 5.68
CA GLU A 329 47.64 -20.90 5.26
C GLU A 329 47.81 -20.98 3.74
N PHE A 330 47.30 -22.06 3.11
CA PHE A 330 47.46 -22.27 1.67
C PHE A 330 46.68 -21.24 0.83
N HIS A 331 45.48 -20.86 1.28
CA HIS A 331 44.56 -20.02 0.48
C HIS A 331 44.65 -18.51 0.75
N ASN A 332 44.83 -18.10 2.01
CA ASN A 332 44.62 -16.71 2.43
C ASN A 332 45.93 -15.98 2.77
N THR A 333 46.91 -16.65 3.38
CA THR A 333 48.23 -16.05 3.71
C THR A 333 49.33 -16.43 2.71
N SER A 334 49.27 -17.64 2.15
CA SER A 334 50.32 -18.29 1.34
C SER A 334 51.60 -18.65 2.11
N THR A 335 51.47 -19.06 3.37
CA THR A 335 52.53 -19.64 4.23
C THR A 335 52.80 -21.12 3.88
N ASP A 336 53.74 -21.79 4.55
CA ASP A 336 54.02 -23.24 4.36
C ASP A 336 53.44 -24.05 5.54
N PRO A 337 52.38 -24.88 5.37
CA PRO A 337 51.67 -25.62 6.44
C PRO A 337 52.43 -26.72 7.18
N TYR A 338 53.74 -26.55 7.32
CA TYR A 338 54.68 -27.44 7.98
C TYR A 338 55.82 -26.65 8.68
N ASP A 339 55.80 -25.31 8.66
CA ASP A 339 56.88 -24.42 9.09
C ASP A 339 56.35 -23.01 9.51
N GLY A 340 55.37 -22.95 10.44
CA GLY A 340 54.71 -21.75 11.00
C GLY A 340 55.59 -20.74 11.76
N ASP A 341 56.60 -20.24 11.06
CA ASP A 341 57.50 -19.08 11.24
C ASP A 341 58.13 -18.89 9.83
N THR A 342 57.27 -18.65 8.83
CA THR A 342 57.54 -18.88 7.39
C THR A 342 58.73 -18.05 6.85
N ASP A 343 59.12 -16.97 7.54
CA ASP A 343 60.23 -16.11 7.15
C ASP A 343 61.44 -16.02 8.11
N ASP A 344 61.51 -16.92 9.12
CA ASP A 344 62.62 -17.07 10.10
C ASP A 344 62.80 -15.86 11.06
N ASP A 345 61.75 -15.07 11.39
CA ASP A 345 61.86 -13.91 12.29
C ASP A 345 61.68 -14.24 13.79
N GLY A 346 60.83 -15.22 14.13
CA GLY A 346 60.52 -15.62 15.51
C GLY A 346 59.10 -15.31 16.00
N LEU A 347 58.26 -14.63 15.22
CA LEU A 347 56.81 -14.64 15.32
C LEU A 347 56.24 -15.85 14.57
N PRO A 348 55.29 -16.61 15.16
CA PRO A 348 54.55 -17.62 14.40
C PRO A 348 53.47 -16.97 13.52
N ASP A 349 53.29 -17.48 12.30
CA ASP A 349 52.44 -16.90 11.26
C ASP A 349 50.98 -16.64 11.72
N GLY A 350 50.41 -17.62 12.41
CA GLY A 350 49.09 -17.56 13.02
C GLY A 350 48.97 -16.55 14.15
N ASN A 351 50.07 -16.21 14.83
CA ASN A 351 50.10 -15.12 15.80
C ASN A 351 50.19 -13.74 15.11
N GLU A 352 50.99 -13.60 14.05
CA GLU A 352 50.96 -12.41 13.20
C GLU A 352 49.54 -12.12 12.71
N VAL A 353 48.92 -13.11 12.06
CA VAL A 353 47.62 -12.95 11.39
C VAL A 353 46.48 -12.73 12.39
N ASN A 354 46.41 -13.52 13.47
CA ASN A 354 45.28 -13.45 14.41
C ASN A 354 45.41 -12.41 15.53
N VAL A 355 46.64 -11.98 15.87
CA VAL A 355 46.89 -11.11 17.04
C VAL A 355 47.46 -9.75 16.65
N HIS A 356 48.24 -9.67 15.57
CA HIS A 356 49.04 -8.49 15.24
C HIS A 356 48.56 -7.75 13.98
N GLY A 357 48.07 -8.48 12.98
CA GLY A 357 47.70 -7.93 11.67
C GLY A 357 48.90 -7.57 10.79
N SER A 358 50.07 -8.14 11.06
CA SER A 358 51.26 -8.08 10.20
C SER A 358 51.16 -9.11 9.06
N ASN A 359 52.28 -9.58 8.48
CA ASN A 359 52.30 -10.30 7.21
C ASN A 359 53.39 -11.38 7.22
N PRO A 360 53.01 -12.67 7.36
CA PRO A 360 53.91 -13.80 7.66
C PRO A 360 54.71 -14.31 6.47
N LEU A 361 55.22 -13.37 5.67
CA LEU A 361 56.12 -13.58 4.55
C LEU A 361 57.22 -12.50 4.53
N TRP A 362 57.12 -11.46 5.38
CA TRP A 362 57.97 -10.27 5.42
C TRP A 362 58.40 -9.85 6.85
N ALA A 363 59.14 -10.69 7.57
CA ALA A 363 59.91 -10.43 8.80
C ALA A 363 59.75 -9.02 9.41
N ASP A 364 58.99 -8.95 10.50
CA ASP A 364 58.77 -7.76 11.32
C ASP A 364 60.05 -7.44 12.13
N PRO A 365 60.74 -6.31 11.90
CA PRO A 365 61.88 -5.94 12.73
C PRO A 365 61.50 -5.57 14.18
N ASP A 366 62.49 -5.80 15.04
CA ASP A 366 62.74 -5.21 16.37
C ASP A 366 64.17 -4.65 16.25
N ASP A 367 64.31 -3.44 15.69
CA ASP A 367 65.60 -2.93 15.15
C ASP A 367 66.59 -2.50 16.27
N ASP A 368 66.11 -2.35 17.52
CA ASP A 368 66.93 -2.05 18.71
C ASP A 368 67.04 -3.18 19.77
N SER A 369 66.19 -4.20 19.70
CA SER A 369 66.17 -5.40 20.56
C SER A 369 65.66 -5.21 22.00
N ASP A 370 64.67 -4.34 22.19
CA ASP A 370 63.87 -4.19 23.43
C ASP A 370 62.90 -5.38 23.63
N GLY A 371 62.31 -5.90 22.55
CA GLY A 371 61.34 -7.00 22.55
C GLY A 371 59.91 -6.67 22.12
N TRP A 372 59.64 -5.41 21.73
CA TRP A 372 58.49 -5.03 20.90
C TRP A 372 58.89 -4.98 19.42
N TYR A 373 57.94 -5.26 18.52
CA TYR A 373 58.15 -5.19 17.07
C TYR A 373 57.66 -3.84 16.51
N TRP A 374 58.16 -3.41 15.35
CA TRP A 374 57.91 -2.09 14.74
C TRP A 374 56.44 -1.63 14.59
N PHE A 375 55.48 -2.56 14.64
CA PHE A 375 54.04 -2.29 14.55
C PHE A 375 53.33 -2.23 15.92
N GLN A 376 54.01 -2.66 16.99
CA GLN A 376 53.64 -2.50 18.40
C GLN A 376 54.34 -1.28 19.01
N ASP A 377 55.59 -1.07 18.60
CA ASP A 377 56.47 0.00 19.07
C ASP A 377 56.12 1.35 18.42
N CYS A 378 56.26 2.46 19.15
CA CYS A 378 56.04 3.80 18.61
C CYS A 378 57.31 4.46 18.03
N GLN A 379 58.53 4.00 18.36
CA GLN A 379 59.81 4.24 17.67
C GLN A 379 60.76 3.03 17.80
N ASP A 380 60.65 2.06 16.88
CA ASP A 380 61.48 0.84 16.68
C ASP A 380 63.03 1.03 16.61
N ASP A 381 63.54 2.27 16.75
CA ASP A 381 64.97 2.60 16.86
C ASP A 381 65.38 3.34 18.16
N ASP A 382 64.50 3.37 19.18
CA ASP A 382 64.69 4.04 20.48
C ASP A 382 63.99 3.34 21.68
N SER A 383 64.54 2.22 22.15
CA SER A 383 64.21 1.35 23.33
C SER A 383 63.89 2.03 24.69
N GLU A 384 63.82 3.36 24.71
CA GLU A 384 63.23 4.17 25.77
C GLU A 384 61.78 4.57 25.44
N ARG A 385 61.18 4.05 24.34
CA ARG A 385 59.88 4.46 23.77
C ARG A 385 59.02 3.30 23.27
N ALA A 386 58.56 2.44 24.18
CA ALA A 386 57.84 1.21 23.84
C ALA A 386 56.68 0.90 24.81
N PRO A 387 55.68 0.09 24.41
CA PRO A 387 54.50 -0.19 25.23
C PRO A 387 54.80 -0.61 26.68
N TYR A 388 54.22 0.14 27.63
CA TYR A 388 54.37 -0.05 29.08
C TYR A 388 55.76 0.24 29.69
N GLN A 389 56.64 0.98 28.99
CA GLN A 389 57.77 1.63 29.67
C GLN A 389 57.26 2.69 30.69
N PRO A 390 58.04 3.13 31.68
CA PRO A 390 57.64 4.24 32.55
C PRO A 390 58.03 5.59 31.93
N GLU A 391 57.10 6.55 31.89
CA GLU A 391 57.36 7.96 31.53
C GLU A 391 58.52 8.58 32.32
N ALA A 392 59.27 9.48 31.69
CA ALA A 392 60.51 10.01 32.23
C ALA A 392 60.87 11.46 31.80
N LEU A 393 60.02 12.45 32.10
CA LEU A 393 60.20 13.92 31.94
C LEU A 393 61.35 14.37 31.02
N ASP A 394 61.27 13.99 29.75
CA ASP A 394 62.24 14.33 28.71
C ASP A 394 61.62 14.78 27.37
N GLY A 395 60.28 14.81 27.30
CA GLY A 395 59.52 15.20 26.11
C GLY A 395 59.40 14.12 25.04
N LYS A 396 59.76 12.87 25.34
CA LYS A 396 59.26 11.67 24.64
C LYS A 396 57.87 11.29 25.15
N ASP A 397 57.21 10.48 24.36
CA ASP A 397 56.12 9.60 24.78
C ASP A 397 56.80 8.24 25.00
N ASN A 398 57.02 7.82 26.24
CA ASN A 398 57.82 6.62 26.55
C ASN A 398 56.96 5.34 26.52
N ASP A 399 55.70 5.38 26.99
CA ASP A 399 54.82 4.20 27.09
C ASP A 399 53.92 3.94 25.87
N CYS A 400 53.93 4.83 24.88
CA CYS A 400 53.22 4.76 23.60
C CYS A 400 51.68 4.91 23.66
N ASP A 401 51.11 5.69 24.59
CA ASP A 401 49.66 5.96 24.68
C ASP A 401 49.12 7.19 23.90
N ASP A 402 49.95 7.83 23.06
CA ASP A 402 49.74 9.14 22.38
C ASP A 402 49.79 10.38 23.30
N ILE A 403 50.12 10.22 24.59
CA ILE A 403 50.39 11.32 25.55
C ILE A 403 51.90 11.38 25.88
N ILE A 404 52.37 12.50 26.42
CA ILE A 404 53.78 12.78 26.74
C ILE A 404 53.83 13.21 28.20
N ASP A 405 54.69 12.57 29.00
CA ASP A 405 55.01 12.92 30.38
C ASP A 405 53.77 13.06 31.31
N GLU A 406 52.69 12.29 31.10
CA GLU A 406 51.41 12.49 31.79
C GLU A 406 51.41 12.09 33.28
N ASP A 407 52.28 11.17 33.68
CA ASP A 407 52.56 10.82 35.09
C ASP A 407 53.11 12.03 35.88
N TYR A 408 53.52 13.11 35.18
CA TYR A 408 53.97 14.40 35.73
C TYR A 408 52.90 15.52 35.73
N TYR A 409 51.67 15.30 35.23
CA TYR A 409 50.60 16.33 35.20
C TYR A 409 50.07 16.76 36.57
N ASP A 410 50.05 15.84 37.55
CA ASP A 410 49.54 16.08 38.92
C ASP A 410 50.70 16.16 39.95
N LEU A 411 51.97 16.14 39.48
CA LEU A 411 53.16 16.18 40.31
C LEU A 411 53.66 17.62 40.49
N ASP A 412 54.03 17.95 41.72
CA ASP A 412 54.57 19.23 42.18
C ASP A 412 55.75 18.87 43.11
N SER A 413 56.94 18.78 42.53
CA SER A 413 58.10 18.13 43.14
C SER A 413 58.83 18.99 44.19
N ASP A 414 58.76 20.32 44.12
CA ASP A 414 59.37 21.22 45.10
C ASP A 414 58.40 22.08 45.94
N SER A 415 57.11 22.13 45.58
CA SER A 415 56.03 22.84 46.29
C SER A 415 56.01 24.36 46.14
N ASP A 416 56.37 24.90 44.97
CA ASP A 416 56.17 26.31 44.60
C ASP A 416 54.71 26.65 44.19
N GLY A 417 54.00 25.70 43.56
CA GLY A 417 52.63 25.83 43.07
C GLY A 417 52.44 25.63 41.55
N LEU A 418 53.49 25.32 40.80
CA LEU A 418 53.44 24.79 39.43
C LEU A 418 53.29 23.26 39.44
N TYR A 419 53.38 22.64 38.26
CA TYR A 419 53.42 21.18 38.10
C TYR A 419 54.61 20.81 37.22
N ASP A 420 55.28 19.70 37.53
CA ASP A 420 56.52 19.26 36.88
C ASP A 420 56.41 19.26 35.32
N TYR A 421 55.25 18.85 34.79
CA TYR A 421 54.96 18.93 33.35
C TYR A 421 54.91 20.37 32.83
N ASP A 422 54.15 21.26 33.48
CA ASP A 422 53.98 22.66 33.04
C ASP A 422 55.32 23.41 33.10
N GLU A 423 56.11 23.13 34.13
CA GLU A 423 57.48 23.60 34.27
C GLU A 423 58.38 23.16 33.11
N TYR A 424 58.44 21.86 32.82
CA TYR A 424 59.32 21.35 31.75
C TYR A 424 58.86 21.79 30.35
N HIS A 425 57.57 21.69 30.05
CA HIS A 425 57.03 21.89 28.69
C HIS A 425 56.62 23.32 28.37
N ASN A 426 56.04 24.04 29.34
CA ASN A 426 55.38 25.32 29.08
C ASN A 426 56.16 26.54 29.60
N ILE A 427 57.00 26.37 30.64
CA ILE A 427 57.67 27.48 31.35
C ILE A 427 59.20 27.42 31.20
N ALA A 428 59.77 26.21 31.10
CA ALA A 428 61.20 25.87 31.02
C ALA A 428 62.04 26.14 32.29
N THR A 429 61.42 26.01 33.47
CA THR A 429 62.05 25.98 34.80
C THR A 429 62.64 24.59 35.12
N ASP A 430 63.32 24.42 36.26
CA ASP A 430 63.77 23.10 36.75
C ASP A 430 62.79 22.61 37.85
N PRO A 431 61.97 21.56 37.61
CA PRO A 431 60.94 21.05 38.54
C PRO A 431 61.41 20.57 39.93
N ASN A 432 62.68 20.81 40.27
CA ASN A 432 63.30 20.45 41.53
C ASN A 432 63.81 21.69 42.29
N LEU A 433 63.56 22.89 41.75
CA LEU A 433 64.12 24.18 42.17
C LEU A 433 63.06 25.31 42.14
N PHE A 434 62.31 25.44 43.25
CA PHE A 434 61.35 26.50 43.63
C PHE A 434 61.68 27.95 43.20
N ASP A 435 62.94 28.24 42.85
CA ASP A 435 63.56 29.52 42.52
C ASP A 435 64.65 29.22 41.48
N SER A 436 64.27 29.18 40.19
CA SER A 436 65.12 28.68 39.09
C SER A 436 66.30 29.60 38.75
N ASP A 437 66.14 30.92 38.87
CA ASP A 437 67.20 31.88 38.56
C ASP A 437 67.98 32.40 39.80
N GLY A 438 67.39 32.29 41.00
CA GLY A 438 68.05 32.52 42.28
C GLY A 438 67.86 33.92 42.87
N ASP A 439 66.83 34.68 42.51
CA ASP A 439 66.56 36.02 43.06
C ASP A 439 65.87 36.01 44.45
N GLY A 440 65.13 34.95 44.77
CA GLY A 440 64.42 34.76 46.03
C GLY A 440 62.91 35.06 46.00
N LEU A 441 62.34 35.33 44.83
CA LEU A 441 60.97 34.96 44.48
C LEU A 441 60.89 33.43 44.31
N GLY A 442 59.99 32.96 43.46
CA GLY A 442 59.86 31.54 43.15
C GLY A 442 58.86 31.33 42.03
N ASP A 443 59.09 30.33 41.20
CA ASP A 443 58.68 30.37 39.80
C ASP A 443 57.15 30.44 39.64
N GLY A 444 56.42 29.68 40.44
CA GLY A 444 54.96 29.69 40.56
C GLY A 444 54.41 30.91 41.28
N HIS A 445 55.15 31.51 42.22
CA HIS A 445 54.79 32.82 42.75
C HIS A 445 54.82 33.87 41.64
N GLU A 446 55.84 33.82 40.78
CA GLU A 446 56.01 34.74 39.68
C GLU A 446 54.91 34.59 38.63
N ILE A 447 54.79 33.40 38.04
CA ILE A 447 53.81 33.09 36.99
C ILE A 447 52.37 33.36 37.47
N MET A 448 52.03 33.01 38.72
CA MET A 448 50.67 33.18 39.24
C MET A 448 50.37 34.57 39.81
N THR A 449 51.36 35.33 40.27
CA THR A 449 51.14 36.57 41.05
C THR A 449 51.67 37.82 40.32
N THR A 450 53.00 37.92 40.18
CA THR A 450 53.69 39.10 39.63
C THR A 450 53.45 39.19 38.12
N LYS A 451 53.60 38.07 37.40
CA LYS A 451 53.77 37.93 35.95
C LYS A 451 55.14 38.45 35.45
N SER A 452 56.18 38.25 36.26
CA SER A 452 57.59 38.27 35.83
C SER A 452 57.95 36.98 35.05
N ASP A 453 59.23 36.79 34.75
CA ASP A 453 59.78 35.72 33.91
C ASP A 453 60.80 34.94 34.78
N PRO A 454 60.45 33.74 35.30
CA PRO A 454 61.20 33.05 36.37
C PRO A 454 62.55 32.45 35.92
N LEU A 455 63.02 32.85 34.74
CA LEU A 455 64.35 32.55 34.21
C LEU A 455 65.21 33.83 34.09
N THR A 456 64.73 34.96 34.61
CA THR A 456 65.24 36.32 34.33
C THR A 456 65.29 37.25 35.56
N TYR A 457 65.95 36.79 36.63
CA TYR A 457 66.37 37.48 37.87
C TYR A 457 65.88 38.92 37.95
N ASP A 458 64.84 39.16 38.75
CA ASP A 458 64.28 40.47 38.95
C ASP A 458 65.11 41.30 39.96
N PHE A 459 65.01 42.61 39.83
CA PHE A 459 65.82 43.52 40.63
C PHE A 459 64.94 44.55 41.35
N ASP A 460 65.16 44.70 42.64
CA ASP A 460 65.05 45.97 43.36
C ASP A 460 66.45 46.62 43.30
N ARG A 461 66.62 47.75 42.59
CA ARG A 461 67.94 48.38 42.37
C ARG A 461 68.26 49.60 43.23
N ASP A 462 67.29 50.17 43.94
CA ASP A 462 67.52 51.29 44.87
C ASP A 462 67.25 50.95 46.35
N GLU A 463 66.86 49.70 46.62
CA GLU A 463 66.65 49.09 47.95
C GLU A 463 65.40 49.63 48.69
N ASP A 464 64.35 50.02 47.97
CA ASP A 464 63.10 50.57 48.54
C ASP A 464 62.07 49.49 48.96
N GLY A 465 62.14 48.30 48.36
CA GLY A 465 61.27 47.16 48.65
C GLY A 465 60.28 46.75 47.55
N PHE A 466 60.23 47.45 46.41
CA PHE A 466 59.51 47.04 45.21
C PHE A 466 60.47 46.55 44.11
N TYR A 467 60.04 45.56 43.32
CA TYR A 467 60.82 45.07 42.17
C TYR A 467 60.58 45.91 40.91
N ALA A 468 61.49 45.83 39.93
CA ALA A 468 61.47 46.59 38.67
C ALA A 468 60.26 46.34 37.73
N PHE A 469 59.34 45.43 38.09
CA PHE A 469 58.03 45.27 37.43
C PHE A 469 56.86 45.87 38.24
N GLU A 470 57.06 46.13 39.54
CA GLU A 470 56.10 46.82 40.41
C GLU A 470 56.34 48.34 40.41
N ASP A 471 57.61 48.74 40.42
CA ASP A 471 58.02 50.13 40.32
C ASP A 471 58.11 50.61 38.86
N CYS A 472 57.49 51.75 38.60
CA CYS A 472 57.55 52.45 37.34
C CYS A 472 58.88 53.18 37.08
N GLN A 473 59.76 53.40 38.06
CA GLN A 473 61.12 53.98 37.91
C GLN A 473 62.20 53.44 38.90
N ASP A 474 62.61 52.16 38.75
CA ASP A 474 63.58 51.34 39.54
C ASP A 474 65.04 51.91 39.74
N LEU A 475 65.18 53.21 39.85
CA LEU A 475 66.43 53.94 40.14
C LEU A 475 66.14 55.20 41.00
N VAL A 476 64.94 55.30 41.57
CA VAL A 476 64.36 56.47 42.24
C VAL A 476 63.39 56.07 43.39
N GLU A 477 63.93 55.65 44.56
CA GLU A 477 63.38 55.48 45.95
C GLU A 477 62.18 56.37 46.42
N THR A 478 61.71 57.32 45.61
CA THR A 478 60.57 58.22 45.86
C THR A 478 59.45 58.12 44.82
N ILE A 479 59.57 57.21 43.84
CA ILE A 479 58.56 56.83 42.86
C ILE A 479 58.38 55.33 43.07
N ASN A 480 57.19 54.90 43.52
CA ASN A 480 56.83 53.49 43.77
C ASN A 480 55.34 53.39 44.17
N PRO A 481 54.71 52.20 44.13
CA PRO A 481 53.28 52.02 44.43
C PRO A 481 52.76 52.44 45.83
N ASP A 482 53.63 52.84 46.78
CA ASP A 482 53.26 53.28 48.15
C ASP A 482 53.57 54.78 48.39
N ALA A 483 53.94 55.54 47.35
CA ALA A 483 54.39 56.94 47.44
C ALA A 483 53.25 57.98 47.67
N ASP A 484 53.64 59.20 48.08
CA ASP A 484 52.76 60.38 48.19
C ASP A 484 52.94 61.28 46.93
N GLU A 485 52.00 61.21 45.99
CA GLU A 485 51.97 61.95 44.71
C GLU A 485 52.23 63.48 44.82
N ILE A 486 53.20 64.02 44.05
CA ILE A 486 53.57 65.45 44.06
C ILE A 486 53.60 66.10 42.67
N TRP A 487 53.29 67.40 42.61
CA TRP A 487 53.19 68.13 41.32
C TRP A 487 54.57 68.35 40.68
N ASN A 488 55.02 67.38 39.89
CA ASN A 488 56.38 67.30 39.34
C ASN A 488 56.41 66.89 37.84
N GLY A 489 55.32 66.34 37.28
CA GLY A 489 55.23 65.83 35.91
C GLY A 489 55.56 64.34 35.71
N TRP A 490 55.57 63.55 36.78
CA TRP A 490 55.72 62.10 36.84
C TRP A 490 54.46 61.46 37.46
N ASP A 491 54.42 60.14 37.51
CA ASP A 491 53.43 59.30 38.20
C ASP A 491 54.18 58.74 39.40
N ASP A 492 54.12 59.40 40.56
CA ASP A 492 54.99 59.05 41.70
C ASP A 492 54.45 57.80 42.43
N ASP A 493 53.13 57.60 42.52
CA ASP A 493 52.51 56.39 43.08
C ASP A 493 52.23 55.27 42.06
N CYS A 494 52.85 55.37 40.87
CA CYS A 494 52.84 54.37 39.79
C CYS A 494 51.43 53.82 39.43
N ASN A 495 50.40 54.68 39.45
CA ASN A 495 49.01 54.27 39.30
C ASN A 495 48.42 54.49 37.87
N ASP A 496 49.28 54.80 36.90
CA ASP A 496 48.99 55.28 35.53
C ASP A 496 48.44 56.74 35.45
N ILE A 497 48.51 57.57 36.53
CA ILE A 497 47.90 58.92 36.57
C ILE A 497 48.86 60.02 37.06
N ILE A 498 49.74 60.45 36.15
CA ILE A 498 50.62 61.63 36.27
C ILE A 498 49.90 62.86 36.84
N ASP A 499 50.43 63.41 37.93
CA ASP A 499 49.98 64.60 38.67
C ASP A 499 48.51 64.52 39.20
N ASP A 500 48.03 63.39 39.75
CA ASP A 500 46.60 63.17 40.08
C ASP A 500 45.92 64.37 40.81
N GLU A 501 44.76 64.80 40.30
CA GLU A 501 44.00 65.93 40.85
C GLU A 501 43.27 65.62 42.16
N ASN A 502 43.15 64.34 42.55
CA ASN A 502 42.52 63.94 43.80
C ASN A 502 43.52 63.91 44.97
N ALA A 503 44.77 63.51 44.70
CA ALA A 503 45.91 63.66 45.61
C ALA A 503 46.41 65.12 45.69
N ILE A 504 46.68 65.76 44.54
CA ILE A 504 47.33 67.07 44.48
C ILE A 504 46.34 68.23 44.53
N ASN A 505 46.35 68.99 45.62
CA ASN A 505 45.59 70.25 45.70
C ASN A 505 46.28 71.42 44.97
N ARG A 506 46.30 71.39 43.62
CA ARG A 506 46.93 72.41 42.75
C ARG A 506 46.47 73.85 43.10
N GLU A 507 45.20 74.02 43.50
CA GLU A 507 44.62 75.32 43.91
C GLU A 507 45.28 75.98 45.13
N LEU A 508 45.85 75.22 46.07
CA LEU A 508 46.58 75.76 47.23
C LEU A 508 48.04 76.10 46.91
N ILE A 509 48.63 75.43 45.91
CA ILE A 509 50.02 75.62 45.50
C ILE A 509 50.16 76.92 44.68
N ILE A 510 49.18 77.24 43.83
CA ILE A 510 49.27 78.36 42.88
C ILE A 510 48.98 79.73 43.57
N GLY A 511 50.06 80.47 43.79
CA GLY A 511 50.05 81.84 44.25
C GLY A 511 49.79 82.85 43.13
N SER A 512 49.26 84.02 43.48
CA SER A 512 49.02 85.12 42.54
C SER A 512 49.40 86.48 43.13
N ASN A 513 49.92 87.37 42.30
CA ASN A 513 50.29 88.74 42.67
C ASN A 513 49.83 89.75 41.59
N PRO A 514 48.84 90.61 41.87
CA PRO A 514 48.04 90.68 43.09
C PRO A 514 47.19 89.41 43.35
N ALA A 515 46.95 89.12 44.62
CA ALA A 515 46.26 87.90 45.05
C ALA A 515 44.76 87.89 44.67
N ARG A 516 44.20 86.69 44.47
CA ARG A 516 42.78 86.43 44.12
C ARG A 516 41.75 87.29 44.86
N SER A 517 41.93 87.53 46.16
CA SER A 517 41.02 88.34 47.01
C SER A 517 41.43 89.80 47.22
N GLY A 518 42.57 90.23 46.68
CA GLY A 518 43.19 91.53 46.94
C GLY A 518 43.14 92.53 45.77
N LEU A 519 42.45 92.19 44.68
CA LEU A 519 42.46 93.00 43.46
C LEU A 519 41.54 94.23 43.57
N GLY A 520 42.18 95.39 43.73
CA GLY A 520 41.52 96.70 43.73
C GLY A 520 41.26 97.26 42.33
N HIS A 521 40.56 98.39 42.33
CA HIS A 521 40.11 99.13 41.15
C HIS A 521 41.23 99.48 40.15
N TRP A 522 41.00 99.17 38.87
CA TRP A 522 41.84 99.47 37.71
C TRP A 522 41.30 100.68 36.94
N ASP A 523 42.04 101.77 37.02
CA ASP A 523 41.93 102.94 36.14
C ASP A 523 42.56 102.58 34.77
N ALA A 524 41.74 102.13 33.82
CA ALA A 524 42.20 101.59 32.54
C ALA A 524 42.72 102.67 31.57
N VAL A 525 42.40 103.94 31.82
CA VAL A 525 42.81 105.05 30.95
C VAL A 525 44.20 105.56 31.33
N ASN A 526 44.56 105.56 32.62
CA ASN A 526 45.81 106.15 33.09
C ASN A 526 46.84 105.12 33.58
N ARG A 527 46.51 103.82 33.65
CA ARG A 527 47.40 102.76 34.17
C ARG A 527 47.30 101.46 33.39
N SER A 528 48.44 100.85 33.10
CA SER A 528 48.48 99.43 32.70
C SER A 528 48.13 98.52 33.90
N PHE A 529 47.70 97.30 33.58
CA PHE A 529 47.27 96.29 34.54
C PHE A 529 48.11 95.02 34.40
N ALA A 530 48.36 94.32 35.51
CA ALA A 530 49.17 93.12 35.52
C ALA A 530 48.77 92.15 36.63
N VAL A 531 48.80 90.85 36.31
CA VAL A 531 48.70 89.75 37.29
C VAL A 531 49.78 88.73 36.97
N ASN A 532 50.47 88.25 38.00
CA ASN A 532 51.52 87.24 37.89
C ASN A 532 51.12 86.01 38.70
N LEU A 533 51.15 84.83 38.09
CA LEU A 533 51.08 83.53 38.75
C LEU A 533 52.47 83.15 39.30
N ASN A 534 52.49 82.34 40.35
CA ASN A 534 53.69 81.86 41.04
C ASN A 534 53.39 80.49 41.64
N GLY A 535 54.42 79.67 41.89
CA GLY A 535 54.26 78.35 42.54
C GLY A 535 53.90 77.21 41.59
N ILE A 536 53.66 77.49 40.31
CA ILE A 536 53.59 76.47 39.26
C ILE A 536 55.02 75.96 39.00
N PRO A 537 55.30 74.64 39.05
CA PRO A 537 56.60 74.07 38.73
C PRO A 537 57.15 74.53 37.37
N LEU A 538 58.47 74.62 37.23
CA LEU A 538 59.09 75.05 35.97
C LEU A 538 59.17 73.90 34.96
N GLU A 539 59.42 72.67 35.40
CA GLU A 539 59.71 71.51 34.55
C GLU A 539 58.47 70.94 33.82
N ILE A 540 57.25 71.03 34.38
CA ILE A 540 55.99 70.53 33.77
C ILE A 540 55.58 71.26 32.48
N SER A 541 54.87 70.57 31.58
CA SER A 541 54.45 71.08 30.25
C SER A 541 53.02 71.63 30.25
N LYS A 542 52.90 72.94 30.44
CA LYS A 542 51.67 73.68 30.79
C LYS A 542 51.27 74.75 29.77
N ASP A 543 49.98 74.82 29.47
CA ASP A 543 49.34 75.94 28.75
C ASP A 543 48.58 76.83 29.74
N ILE A 544 48.68 78.17 29.62
CA ILE A 544 47.98 79.11 30.50
C ILE A 544 47.14 80.10 29.68
N ILE A 545 45.83 79.87 29.67
CA ILE A 545 44.85 80.67 28.93
C ILE A 545 44.24 81.73 29.86
N TRP A 546 44.41 83.00 29.52
CA TRP A 546 43.78 84.12 30.23
C TRP A 546 42.56 84.64 29.47
N GLU A 547 41.52 85.02 30.19
CA GLU A 547 40.24 85.43 29.59
C GLU A 547 39.59 86.56 30.41
N MET A 548 39.05 87.59 29.76
CA MET A 548 38.20 88.61 30.39
C MET A 548 36.93 88.84 29.56
N GLU A 549 35.76 88.72 30.19
CA GLU A 549 34.45 88.93 29.57
C GLU A 549 34.23 88.19 28.22
N GLY A 550 34.77 86.97 28.07
CA GLY A 550 34.69 86.19 26.83
C GLY A 550 35.81 86.44 25.81
N VAL A 551 36.75 87.36 26.07
CA VAL A 551 37.90 87.64 25.20
C VAL A 551 39.14 86.93 25.71
N ASN A 552 39.76 86.10 24.87
CA ASN A 552 41.06 85.47 25.14
C ASN A 552 42.18 86.54 25.11
N LEU A 553 43.05 86.52 26.12
CA LEU A 553 44.09 87.51 26.35
C LEU A 553 45.51 86.99 26.05
N SER A 554 45.65 85.91 25.27
CA SER A 554 46.92 85.30 24.88
C SER A 554 47.91 86.27 24.20
N ASP A 555 47.42 87.31 23.52
CA ASP A 555 48.29 88.35 22.92
C ASP A 555 48.92 89.30 23.95
N TYR A 556 48.50 89.21 25.23
CA TYR A 556 48.89 90.10 26.33
C TYR A 556 49.67 89.40 27.45
N VAL A 557 50.10 88.14 27.25
CA VAL A 557 50.86 87.38 28.25
C VAL A 557 52.35 87.31 27.93
N THR A 558 53.16 87.02 28.94
CA THR A 558 54.57 86.65 28.77
C THR A 558 54.73 85.28 28.11
N ASN A 559 55.92 85.00 27.56
CA ASN A 559 56.24 83.74 26.87
C ASN A 559 56.08 82.46 27.72
N ASP A 560 55.97 82.59 29.04
CA ASP A 560 55.74 81.51 30.01
C ASP A 560 54.25 81.40 30.43
N GLY A 561 53.37 82.24 29.87
CA GLY A 561 51.95 82.33 30.21
C GLY A 561 51.63 82.85 31.61
N GLN A 562 52.62 82.97 32.52
CA GLN A 562 52.37 83.21 33.95
C GLN A 562 52.02 84.66 34.26
N ARG A 563 52.36 85.63 33.40
CA ARG A 563 52.05 87.05 33.61
C ARG A 563 51.20 87.63 32.49
N LEU A 564 50.01 88.09 32.84
CA LEU A 564 49.20 88.98 32.02
C LEU A 564 49.68 90.44 32.17
N TRP A 565 49.69 91.18 31.06
CA TRP A 565 49.96 92.63 31.00
C TRP A 565 49.03 93.33 30.01
N LEU A 566 48.02 94.04 30.52
CA LEU A 566 47.15 94.89 29.70
C LEU A 566 47.68 96.33 29.70
N GLU A 567 47.76 96.96 28.54
CA GLU A 567 48.13 98.37 28.41
C GLU A 567 46.95 99.31 28.79
N ILE A 568 47.11 100.62 28.58
CA ILE A 568 46.01 101.57 28.77
C ILE A 568 45.03 101.50 27.59
N ILE A 569 43.73 101.59 27.89
CA ILE A 569 42.65 101.48 26.90
C ILE A 569 42.34 102.86 26.31
N ASP A 570 42.32 102.95 24.98
CA ASP A 570 41.86 104.14 24.24
C ASP A 570 40.50 103.90 23.57
N CYS A 571 39.48 104.59 24.05
CA CYS A 571 38.13 104.52 23.51
C CYS A 571 37.90 105.34 22.23
N GLU A 572 38.89 106.12 21.75
CA GLU A 572 38.82 106.84 20.46
C GLU A 572 39.19 105.93 19.27
N SER A 573 40.22 105.09 19.39
CA SER A 573 40.71 104.25 18.29
C SER A 573 39.95 102.93 18.11
N ARG A 574 39.61 102.23 19.21
CA ARG A 574 38.75 101.02 19.22
C ARG A 574 39.13 99.92 18.22
N ASP A 575 40.42 99.62 18.05
CA ASP A 575 40.84 98.56 17.11
C ASP A 575 40.74 97.14 17.73
N LEU A 576 40.94 96.98 19.05
CA LEU A 576 40.98 95.65 19.71
C LEU A 576 39.62 95.24 20.31
N GLU A 577 39.42 93.95 20.56
CA GLU A 577 38.09 93.40 20.92
C GLU A 577 37.71 93.66 22.39
N LEU A 578 38.64 93.46 23.33
CA LEU A 578 38.43 93.80 24.75
C LEU A 578 38.13 95.30 24.94
N GLU A 579 38.83 96.17 24.21
CA GLU A 579 38.62 97.63 24.27
C GLU A 579 37.19 98.01 23.87
N LYS A 580 36.66 97.44 22.79
CA LYS A 580 35.28 97.69 22.34
C LYS A 580 34.28 97.32 23.43
N ILE A 581 34.44 96.15 24.04
CA ILE A 581 33.55 95.65 25.10
C ILE A 581 33.61 96.55 26.34
N LEU A 582 34.81 96.91 26.81
CA LEU A 582 34.98 97.75 28.00
C LEU A 582 34.55 99.21 27.76
N CYS A 583 34.84 99.79 26.59
CA CYS A 583 34.42 101.15 26.22
C CYS A 583 32.92 101.29 25.89
N GLU A 584 32.22 100.20 25.52
CA GLU A 584 30.75 100.23 25.33
C GLU A 584 29.97 99.97 26.61
N GLN A 585 30.51 99.15 27.53
CA GLN A 585 29.88 98.89 28.82
C GLN A 585 30.23 99.93 29.90
N GLY A 586 31.38 100.61 29.78
CA GLY A 586 31.86 101.60 30.74
C GLY A 586 32.27 101.02 32.09
N ASP A 587 32.31 101.89 33.11
CA ASP A 587 32.72 101.56 34.47
C ASP A 587 31.94 100.36 35.05
N GLY A 588 32.64 99.36 35.58
CA GLY A 588 31.99 98.17 36.14
C GLY A 588 32.94 97.14 36.71
N MET A 589 32.39 96.18 37.45
CA MET A 589 33.12 94.98 37.87
C MET A 589 33.23 94.03 36.67
N ARG A 590 34.41 93.45 36.47
CA ARG A 590 34.75 92.49 35.42
C ARG A 590 35.33 91.22 36.03
N TYR A 591 35.14 90.10 35.35
CA TYR A 591 35.76 88.83 35.69
C TYR A 591 37.00 88.61 34.82
N LEU A 592 38.13 88.33 35.46
CA LEU A 592 39.32 87.80 34.82
C LEU A 592 39.47 86.34 35.24
N ASN A 593 39.66 85.45 34.26
CA ASN A 593 39.97 84.05 34.47
C ASN A 593 41.41 83.77 34.01
N ALA A 594 42.06 82.80 34.66
CA ALA A 594 43.21 82.08 34.12
C ALA A 594 42.94 80.58 34.25
N THR A 595 42.98 79.86 33.14
CA THR A 595 42.91 78.40 33.09
C THR A 595 44.31 77.87 32.80
N ILE A 596 44.84 77.06 33.70
CA ILE A 596 46.10 76.33 33.54
C ILE A 596 45.73 74.92 33.11
N ILE A 597 46.29 74.45 32.00
CA ILE A 597 46.07 73.11 31.44
C ILE A 597 47.40 72.39 31.41
N ASP A 598 47.46 71.24 32.07
CA ASP A 598 48.70 70.56 32.45
C ASP A 598 48.39 69.09 32.72
N SER A 599 49.06 68.16 32.02
CA SER A 599 48.74 66.71 31.99
C SER A 599 47.26 66.38 31.68
N GLY A 600 46.54 67.31 31.01
CA GLY A 600 45.12 67.18 30.65
C GLY A 600 44.13 67.77 31.68
N VAL A 601 44.60 68.16 32.87
CA VAL A 601 43.79 68.71 33.98
C VAL A 601 43.62 70.23 33.82
N GLU A 602 42.40 70.76 33.98
CA GLU A 602 42.08 72.20 33.85
C GLU A 602 41.95 72.91 35.21
N THR A 603 43.05 73.45 35.76
CA THR A 603 43.00 74.27 37.00
C THR A 603 42.57 75.70 36.71
N LYS A 604 41.45 76.16 37.31
CA LYS A 604 40.83 77.47 37.01
C LYS A 604 40.88 78.47 38.16
N LEU A 605 41.45 79.64 37.88
CA LEU A 605 41.63 80.76 38.80
C LEU A 605 40.82 81.96 38.34
N GLN A 606 40.14 82.65 39.26
CA GLN A 606 39.32 83.83 38.96
C GLN A 606 39.65 85.02 39.87
N TRP A 607 39.59 86.22 39.29
CA TRP A 607 39.64 87.51 39.98
C TRP A 607 38.42 88.36 39.61
N ILE A 608 38.00 89.22 40.53
CA ILE A 608 36.95 90.23 40.30
C ILE A 608 37.62 91.61 40.37
N ILE A 609 37.52 92.39 39.30
CA ILE A 609 38.26 93.65 39.13
C ILE A 609 37.25 94.77 38.83
N GLY A 610 37.27 95.85 39.61
CA GLY A 610 36.57 97.08 39.21
C GLY A 610 37.38 97.80 38.14
N VAL A 611 36.76 98.15 37.01
CA VAL A 611 37.43 98.82 35.88
C VAL A 611 36.74 100.18 35.64
N GLU A 612 37.54 101.24 35.44
CA GLU A 612 37.09 102.61 35.13
C GLU A 612 37.60 103.04 33.74
N VAL A 613 36.69 103.57 32.92
CA VAL A 613 36.87 103.80 31.48
C VAL A 613 36.24 105.13 31.07
N TYR A 614 37.06 106.07 30.59
CA TYR A 614 36.62 107.42 30.28
C TYR A 614 35.84 107.51 28.96
N VAL A 615 34.66 108.13 29.00
CA VAL A 615 33.80 108.40 27.84
C VAL A 615 33.35 109.87 27.88
N GLU A 616 33.51 110.60 26.77
CA GLU A 616 33.08 112.00 26.70
C GLU A 616 31.55 112.16 26.86
N PRO A 617 31.07 113.13 27.66
CA PRO A 617 29.64 113.36 27.84
C PRO A 617 29.01 114.07 26.62
N PRO A 618 27.84 113.61 26.11
CA PRO A 618 27.21 114.15 24.90
C PRO A 618 26.77 115.62 25.08
N THR A 619 26.77 116.39 23.99
CA THR A 619 26.49 117.83 24.07
C THR A 619 25.06 118.12 24.55
N PHE A 620 24.84 119.33 25.08
CA PHE A 620 23.50 119.74 25.56
C PHE A 620 22.42 119.65 24.46
N THR A 621 22.78 119.91 23.20
CA THR A 621 21.92 119.74 22.03
C THR A 621 21.55 118.28 21.78
N GLU A 622 22.51 117.36 21.86
CA GLU A 622 22.27 115.93 21.68
C GLU A 622 21.49 115.34 22.85
N SER A 623 21.74 115.79 24.08
CA SER A 623 20.93 115.44 25.26
C SER A 623 19.47 115.91 25.15
N LEU A 624 19.21 117.04 24.49
CA LEU A 624 17.85 117.54 24.26
C LEU A 624 17.12 116.79 23.14
N ILE A 625 17.86 116.46 22.06
CA ILE A 625 17.34 115.69 20.92
C ILE A 625 17.12 114.22 21.34
N SER A 626 18.03 113.62 22.11
CA SER A 626 17.87 112.27 22.65
C SER A 626 16.73 112.21 23.67
N PHE A 627 16.54 113.22 24.52
CA PHE A 627 15.39 113.26 25.42
C PHE A 627 14.06 113.27 24.64
N PHE A 628 13.86 114.20 23.69
CA PHE A 628 12.62 114.28 22.94
C PHE A 628 12.45 113.20 21.85
N GLY A 629 13.54 112.58 21.39
CA GLY A 629 13.54 111.42 20.50
C GLY A 629 13.43 110.08 21.22
N SER A 630 13.72 110.02 22.54
CA SER A 630 13.58 108.81 23.34
C SER A 630 12.12 108.36 23.40
N ALA A 631 11.92 107.05 23.60
CA ALA A 631 10.59 106.50 23.88
C ALA A 631 9.88 107.27 25.02
N VAL A 632 10.60 107.64 26.09
CA VAL A 632 10.05 108.36 27.24
C VAL A 632 9.60 109.79 26.88
N GLY A 633 10.41 110.55 26.14
CA GLY A 633 10.05 111.92 25.72
C GLY A 633 8.90 111.95 24.71
N ILE A 634 8.90 111.02 23.74
CA ILE A 634 7.79 110.83 22.80
C ILE A 634 6.52 110.41 23.57
N ILE A 635 6.63 109.49 24.54
CA ILE A 635 5.51 109.09 25.41
C ILE A 635 4.99 110.28 26.22
N ILE A 636 5.84 111.16 26.76
CA ILE A 636 5.39 112.35 27.52
C ILE A 636 4.63 113.33 26.61
N ILE A 637 5.13 113.61 25.39
CA ILE A 637 4.43 114.47 24.42
C ILE A 637 3.10 113.82 24.00
N LEU A 638 3.10 112.52 23.69
CA LEU A 638 1.89 111.78 23.34
C LEU A 638 0.90 111.77 24.49
N ILE A 639 1.31 111.56 25.74
CA ILE A 639 0.44 111.64 26.93
C ILE A 639 -0.16 113.05 27.08
N LEU A 640 0.61 114.11 26.83
CA LEU A 640 0.10 115.49 26.93
C LEU A 640 -0.95 115.78 25.83
N ILE A 641 -0.74 115.29 24.60
CA ILE A 641 -1.73 115.39 23.52
C ILE A 641 -2.95 114.48 23.78
N ILE A 642 -2.73 113.24 24.21
CA ILE A 642 -3.77 112.23 24.48
C ILE A 642 -4.58 112.57 25.73
N THR A 643 -4.04 113.29 26.72
CA THR A 643 -4.85 113.77 27.85
C THR A 643 -5.74 114.95 27.46
N ILE A 644 -5.27 115.85 26.59
CA ILE A 644 -6.10 116.95 26.04
C ILE A 644 -7.20 116.40 25.12
N VAL A 645 -6.85 115.55 24.14
CA VAL A 645 -7.81 114.93 23.21
C VAL A 645 -8.72 113.93 23.95
N GLY A 646 -8.14 113.13 24.85
CA GLY A 646 -8.84 112.14 25.66
C GLY A 646 -9.80 112.75 26.67
N GLY A 647 -9.51 113.93 27.23
CA GLY A 647 -10.45 114.68 28.06
C GLY A 647 -11.73 115.03 27.31
N VAL A 648 -11.61 115.41 26.04
CA VAL A 648 -12.76 115.67 25.15
C VAL A 648 -13.45 114.37 24.73
N ALA A 649 -12.67 113.36 24.32
CA ALA A 649 -13.19 112.08 23.84
C ALA A 649 -13.88 111.24 24.92
N PHE A 650 -13.38 111.23 26.16
CA PHE A 650 -13.97 110.51 27.29
C PHE A 650 -15.37 111.06 27.64
N GLY A 651 -15.56 112.38 27.53
CA GLY A 651 -16.87 113.02 27.66
C GLY A 651 -17.89 112.49 26.63
N ALA A 652 -17.47 112.28 25.39
CA ALA A 652 -18.31 111.70 24.34
C ALA A 652 -18.50 110.18 24.47
N PHE A 653 -17.44 109.44 24.82
CA PHE A 653 -17.46 107.98 24.89
C PHE A 653 -18.31 107.45 26.06
N ARG A 654 -18.34 108.16 27.19
CA ARG A 654 -19.21 107.83 28.34
C ARG A 654 -20.70 107.91 28.01
N ILE A 655 -21.08 108.62 26.95
CA ILE A 655 -22.47 108.66 26.42
C ILE A 655 -22.75 107.44 25.51
N ASN A 656 -21.74 106.88 24.85
CA ASN A 656 -21.90 105.77 23.90
C ASN A 656 -21.78 104.37 24.55
N GLN A 657 -20.94 104.22 25.58
CA GLN A 657 -20.79 102.96 26.34
C GLN A 657 -22.13 102.44 26.89
N ASN A 658 -22.99 103.35 27.38
CA ASN A 658 -24.33 103.03 27.89
C ASN A 658 -25.28 102.41 26.84
N LYS A 659 -24.95 102.39 25.55
CA LYS A 659 -25.73 101.70 24.51
C LYS A 659 -25.25 100.27 24.24
N ARG A 660 -23.94 100.02 24.13
CA ARG A 660 -23.41 98.76 23.58
C ARG A 660 -23.31 97.60 24.58
N ILE A 661 -23.35 97.90 25.89
CA ILE A 661 -23.41 96.87 26.94
C ILE A 661 -24.75 96.08 26.89
N ALA A 662 -25.78 96.62 26.23
CA ALA A 662 -27.08 95.96 26.08
C ALA A 662 -27.11 94.81 25.03
N ASP A 663 -26.23 94.86 24.02
CA ASP A 663 -26.34 93.98 22.85
C ASP A 663 -25.51 92.69 22.95
N ALA A 664 -24.37 92.72 23.66
CA ALA A 664 -23.40 91.62 23.65
C ALA A 664 -23.77 90.39 24.52
N TYR A 665 -24.76 90.50 25.41
CA TYR A 665 -25.20 89.40 26.29
C TYR A 665 -26.07 88.34 25.59
N ARG A 666 -26.24 88.40 24.27
CA ARG A 666 -27.25 87.64 23.51
C ARG A 666 -26.72 86.42 22.75
N GLU A 667 -25.43 86.40 22.43
CA GLU A 667 -24.90 85.60 21.31
C GLU A 667 -24.13 84.32 21.74
N PHE A 668 -24.88 83.36 22.33
CA PHE A 668 -24.59 81.90 22.41
C PHE A 668 -23.60 81.31 23.43
N LYS A 669 -23.77 79.99 23.70
CA LYS A 669 -23.13 79.15 24.75
C LYS A 669 -23.18 77.62 24.45
N ILE A 670 -22.06 76.89 24.63
CA ILE A 670 -21.90 75.56 25.33
C ILE A 670 -22.31 74.16 24.68
N ASN A 671 -21.31 73.28 24.40
CA ASN A 671 -21.07 71.80 24.70
C ASN A 671 -21.79 70.48 24.15
N LEU A 672 -20.95 69.46 23.75
CA LEU A 672 -20.84 67.97 24.08
C LEU A 672 -21.63 66.72 23.46
N ARG A 673 -20.86 65.72 22.88
CA ARG A 673 -20.89 64.18 22.91
C ARG A 673 -21.99 63.28 22.14
N PRO A 674 -22.14 61.90 22.25
CA PRO A 674 -21.52 60.77 21.42
C PRO A 674 -22.36 59.44 21.04
N LYS A 675 -21.75 58.36 20.39
CA LYS A 675 -21.93 56.83 20.54
C LYS A 675 -22.66 55.84 19.49
N GLY A 676 -22.04 54.69 19.04
CA GLY A 676 -22.53 53.22 19.06
C GLY A 676 -23.02 52.30 17.84
N ASP A 677 -22.36 51.12 17.59
CA ASP A 677 -22.68 49.65 17.21
C ASP A 677 -23.56 49.04 16.01
N THR A 678 -23.53 47.68 15.76
CA THR A 678 -23.89 46.87 14.50
C THR A 678 -24.46 45.37 14.60
N PRO A 679 -25.03 44.65 13.55
CA PRO A 679 -25.70 43.27 13.64
C PRO A 679 -25.70 42.14 12.47
N GLU A 680 -25.83 40.81 12.83
CA GLU A 680 -26.69 39.59 12.35
C GLU A 680 -26.65 38.60 11.06
N HIS A 681 -27.13 37.30 11.24
CA HIS A 681 -27.79 36.21 10.34
C HIS A 681 -26.97 35.14 9.45
N ARG A 682 -27.34 33.88 8.93
CA ARG A 682 -28.31 32.69 9.14
C ARG A 682 -28.06 31.36 8.23
N SER A 683 -28.83 30.20 8.29
CA SER A 683 -28.67 28.84 7.55
C SER A 683 -29.95 27.86 7.33
N VAL A 684 -29.96 26.68 6.59
CA VAL A 684 -31.15 25.79 6.09
C VAL A 684 -30.91 24.21 5.69
N GLU A 685 -31.94 23.26 5.55
CA GLU A 685 -31.92 21.71 5.30
C GLU A 685 -33.29 20.89 4.82
N LEU A 686 -33.38 19.51 4.53
CA LEU A 686 -34.53 18.40 4.45
C LEU A 686 -35.56 18.10 3.20
N PRO A 687 -36.56 17.09 2.99
CA PRO A 687 -37.02 15.62 3.31
C PRO A 687 -37.83 14.65 2.21
N SER A 688 -38.49 13.42 2.49
CA SER A 688 -39.19 12.33 1.56
C SER A 688 -40.45 11.43 2.11
N ALA A 689 -41.21 10.31 1.67
CA ALA A 689 -41.49 9.23 0.56
C ALA A 689 -42.85 8.25 0.66
N PRO A 690 -43.29 7.27 -0.27
CA PRO A 690 -44.64 6.45 -0.38
C PRO A 690 -44.81 4.88 -0.90
N ASP A 691 -46.02 4.14 -1.00
CA ASP A 691 -46.29 2.64 -1.46
C ASP A 691 -47.81 1.98 -1.75
N LEU A 692 -48.04 0.69 -2.29
CA LEU A 692 -49.15 -0.45 -2.21
C LEU A 692 -50.20 -1.05 -3.35
N GLY A 693 -50.78 -2.34 -3.30
CA GLY A 693 -51.87 -3.05 -4.23
C GLY A 693 -52.38 -4.62 -4.11
N TYR A 694 -53.49 -5.22 -4.77
CA TYR A 694 -54.00 -6.73 -4.81
C TYR A 694 -55.15 -7.34 -5.84
N LEU A 695 -55.70 -8.65 -5.80
CA LEU A 695 -56.48 -9.56 -6.83
C LEU A 695 -57.67 -10.66 -6.45
N SER A 696 -58.50 -11.38 -7.35
CA SER A 696 -59.61 -12.49 -7.12
C SER A 696 -60.41 -13.33 -8.30
N LEU A 697 -61.18 -14.52 -8.14
CA LEU A 697 -62.00 -15.43 -9.16
C LEU A 697 -63.22 -16.45 -8.70
N TYR A 698 -64.10 -17.16 -9.57
CA TYR A 698 -65.18 -18.29 -9.27
C TYR A 698 -66.02 -19.16 -10.42
N GLN A 699 -67.04 -20.11 -10.15
CA GLN A 699 -67.77 -21.26 -10.98
C GLN A 699 -69.32 -21.68 -10.62
N ASN A 700 -70.26 -22.68 -11.04
CA ASN A 700 -70.77 -23.74 -12.11
C ASN A 700 -72.25 -24.44 -11.77
N GLU A 701 -73.08 -25.53 -12.20
CA GLU A 701 -73.38 -26.81 -13.12
C GLU A 701 -74.95 -27.42 -13.18
N GLU A 702 -75.51 -28.38 -14.10
CA GLU A 702 -76.96 -29.08 -14.27
C GLU A 702 -77.07 -30.54 -15.09
N ASP A 703 -78.07 -31.48 -15.56
CA ASP A 703 -79.60 -31.89 -15.76
C ASP A 703 -80.10 -33.48 -16.09
N GLU A 704 -81.23 -33.97 -16.83
CA GLU A 704 -82.00 -35.38 -16.87
C GLU A 704 -82.69 -36.18 -18.19
N PRO A 705 -83.36 -37.47 -18.19
CA PRO A 705 -83.75 -38.48 -19.36
C PRO A 705 -85.20 -39.29 -19.61
N ILE A 706 -85.39 -40.46 -20.42
CA ILE A 706 -86.70 -41.13 -21.06
C ILE A 706 -86.93 -42.75 -21.38
N LEU A 707 -88.08 -43.36 -21.96
CA LEU A 707 -88.42 -44.88 -22.34
C LEU A 707 -89.74 -45.39 -23.22
N VAL A 708 -90.03 -46.73 -23.64
CA VAL A 708 -91.13 -47.31 -24.65
C VAL A 708 -91.78 -48.85 -24.64
N THR A 709 -92.78 -49.37 -25.51
CA THR A 709 -93.45 -50.83 -25.61
C THR A 709 -94.48 -51.33 -26.82
N ALA A 710 -95.05 -52.63 -26.96
CA ALA A 710 -95.88 -53.29 -28.14
C ALA A 710 -97.03 -54.49 -27.99
N SER A 711 -97.67 -55.23 -29.04
CA SER A 711 -98.87 -56.28 -29.01
C SER A 711 -99.40 -57.23 -30.27
N ALA A 712 -100.44 -58.20 -30.20
CA ALA A 712 -101.10 -59.22 -31.22
C ALA A 712 -102.70 -59.18 -31.51
N VAL A 713 -103.40 -60.02 -32.39
CA VAL A 713 -104.80 -59.77 -32.99
C VAL A 713 -105.86 -60.94 -33.09
N THR A 714 -107.21 -60.68 -33.08
CA THR A 714 -108.33 -61.61 -33.46
C THR A 714 -109.53 -60.96 -34.22
N LYS A 715 -110.45 -61.75 -34.83
CA LYS A 715 -111.67 -61.29 -35.57
C LYS A 715 -112.87 -62.26 -35.38
N SER A 716 -114.11 -61.76 -35.39
CA SER A 716 -115.31 -62.54 -34.99
C SER A 716 -116.46 -62.51 -36.01
N SER A 717 -116.90 -63.67 -36.48
CA SER A 717 -118.31 -64.15 -36.64
C SER A 717 -118.36 -65.40 -37.54
N ASP A 718 -119.15 -66.41 -37.15
CA ASP A 718 -119.49 -67.65 -37.87
C ASP A 718 -118.33 -68.44 -38.52
N ASP A 719 -117.57 -69.18 -37.70
CA ASP A 719 -116.54 -70.19 -38.02
C ASP A 719 -115.47 -69.90 -39.12
N PRO A 720 -114.69 -68.81 -39.00
CA PRO A 720 -113.37 -68.68 -39.63
C PRO A 720 -112.22 -69.14 -38.70
N PRO A 721 -111.03 -69.47 -39.24
CA PRO A 721 -109.84 -69.77 -38.42
C PRO A 721 -109.44 -68.66 -37.46
N LEU A 722 -108.85 -69.05 -36.33
CA LEU A 722 -107.98 -68.20 -35.52
C LEU A 722 -106.75 -67.82 -36.37
N LEU A 723 -106.36 -66.56 -36.29
CA LEU A 723 -105.18 -65.99 -36.96
C LEU A 723 -104.29 -65.34 -35.90
N VAL A 724 -102.99 -65.62 -35.94
CA VAL A 724 -101.98 -64.91 -35.15
C VAL A 724 -100.80 -64.57 -36.06
N THR A 725 -100.21 -63.39 -35.89
CA THR A 725 -99.07 -62.94 -36.71
C THR A 725 -97.88 -62.55 -35.84
N ALA A 726 -96.69 -62.59 -36.45
CA ALA A 726 -95.43 -62.14 -35.88
C ALA A 726 -94.57 -61.51 -36.98
N THR A 727 -93.72 -60.54 -36.62
CA THR A 727 -92.89 -59.80 -37.58
C THR A 727 -91.43 -59.95 -37.22
N ALA A 728 -90.62 -60.44 -38.16
CA ALA A 728 -89.17 -60.39 -38.07
C ALA A 728 -88.66 -59.06 -38.63
N VAL A 729 -87.73 -58.42 -37.91
CA VAL A 729 -87.01 -57.19 -38.31
C VAL A 729 -85.52 -57.44 -38.13
N SER A 730 -84.69 -56.80 -38.95
CA SER A 730 -83.25 -56.72 -38.69
C SER A 730 -82.98 -55.85 -37.46
N LYS A 731 -81.90 -56.15 -36.75
CA LYS A 731 -81.31 -55.27 -35.74
C LYS A 731 -80.06 -54.66 -36.37
N SER A 732 -80.06 -53.36 -36.63
CA SER A 732 -78.80 -52.64 -36.89
C SER A 732 -77.95 -52.62 -35.62
N LEU A 733 -76.66 -52.86 -35.78
CA LEU A 733 -75.64 -52.74 -34.73
C LEU A 733 -74.81 -51.49 -35.04
N ASP A 734 -75.49 -50.34 -34.97
CA ASP A 734 -74.93 -49.00 -35.16
C ASP A 734 -75.40 -48.11 -33.99
N GLU A 735 -74.60 -47.12 -33.61
CA GLU A 735 -74.77 -46.22 -32.44
C GLU A 735 -74.46 -46.82 -31.04
N GLU A 736 -73.18 -47.08 -30.76
CA GLU A 736 -72.51 -46.55 -29.54
C GLU A 736 -71.21 -45.84 -29.99
N GLU A 737 -70.91 -44.67 -29.42
CA GLU A 737 -69.79 -43.74 -29.74
C GLU A 737 -69.04 -43.37 -28.44
#